data_AF-A0A1J9R1Q9-F1
#
_entry.id   AF-A0A1J9R1Q9-F1
#
_cell.length_a   1.000
_cell.length_b   1.000
_cell.length_c   1.000
_cell.angle_alpha   90.00
_cell.angle_beta   90.00
_cell.angle_gamma   90.00
#
_symmetry.space_group_name_H-M   'P 1'
#
loop_
_entity.id
_entity.type
_entity.pdbx_description
1 polymer ?
#
loop_
_entity_poly.entity_id
_entity_poly.type
_entity_poly.pdbx_seq_one_letter_code
_entity_poly.pdbx_strand_id
1 'polypeptide(L)'
;MSSCLWKPSKPTKECRRARKKIVEELTPDEYRARDTVRLARFQVTGKKYADATISAINRVQCCWDRHCLFMGVDDHSHLSACVDENFRVYADWRLKNFNITKQNTIWVEWKFLRLLFKETGRKVDELVGELISEFILGPLTDDYDLDLSIDYKPVVSVEDLVAILHYHWCLDTASVTHERYAVQNPLLMLFIAYTSSRPGALIESGCLRGSNDTLCYKNIVLRVIPNPDQPDRHVLVMEVSLMFMKGKRNKSQPTTYIFHERDDNLALCPVSHFLALALADDAFDARGINSVEDVLRIRVMAPRNSLHLKWKPHMLNIPVFRRAVHAAEGFRISPDKALPYDTFNQYLRRLGRNAGFEHKLESYCIRRGTANTVDTVATTSERNQVMGHSRADIFERFYISVKVKRDVQSAYLGCPARESIIQVVGRFSLTRDPRAPKELSNEQKEAIERDPQLMKLCDRQRSLHKLIERKYGSVLKSKGTALHREYTELGDTIRAEKQTLHREAFEEMRQRFSINEELKTDDEDKIQFVFKERARLDQNLFRACQIVEPKTSTRFTFAECKQSRIGFHSAAYARGSASGESHLPTLELILRLMASLTRTPFPSHVQVPSVSSVSEIASCHTPREYTPFHGPTTFEDMSKVATSAILTLMLCSGVLTRHAQMCWMTLKISRGTRFWSTMYMFK
;
A
#
# COMPACT_ATOMS: atom_id res chain seq x y z
N MET A 1 55.98 53.79 20.31
CA MET A 1 55.75 52.71 21.31
C MET A 1 54.73 51.75 20.73
N SER A 2 55.21 50.55 20.43
CA SER A 2 54.56 49.52 19.63
C SER A 2 53.77 48.56 20.53
N SER A 3 52.61 48.09 20.08
CA SER A 3 52.28 46.66 20.15
C SER A 3 51.07 46.31 19.28
N CYS A 4 51.30 45.30 18.46
CA CYS A 4 50.40 44.69 17.50
C CYS A 4 49.25 43.94 18.20
N LEU A 5 48.03 44.06 17.68
CA LEU A 5 46.94 43.11 17.94
C LEU A 5 46.59 42.37 16.65
N TRP A 6 47.08 41.14 16.59
CA TRP A 6 46.93 40.16 15.53
C TRP A 6 45.58 39.42 15.68
N LYS A 7 44.99 39.05 14.54
CA LYS A 7 43.68 38.38 14.36
C LYS A 7 43.59 37.02 15.09
N PRO A 8 42.38 36.56 15.49
CA PRO A 8 42.11 35.13 15.60
C PRO A 8 41.53 34.58 14.29
N SER A 9 42.20 33.55 13.81
CA SER A 9 41.89 32.70 12.68
C SER A 9 40.65 31.81 12.93
N LYS A 10 40.10 31.32 11.81
CA LYS A 10 38.97 30.36 11.70
C LYS A 10 39.12 29.18 12.68
N PRO A 11 38.04 28.65 13.27
CA PRO A 11 38.11 27.39 13.99
C PRO A 11 38.40 26.25 12.99
N THR A 12 39.60 25.71 13.13
CA THR A 12 40.10 24.51 12.46
C THR A 12 39.25 23.29 12.80
N LYS A 13 39.11 22.40 11.81
CA LYS A 13 38.48 21.08 11.89
C LYS A 13 39.25 20.17 12.86
N GLU A 14 39.14 20.35 14.17
CA GLU A 14 39.73 19.40 15.12
C GLU A 14 39.11 19.53 16.51
N CYS A 15 37.84 19.13 16.66
CA CYS A 15 37.23 19.01 17.99
C CYS A 15 36.13 17.93 18.02
N ARG A 16 36.46 16.72 17.56
CA ARG A 16 35.69 15.50 17.86
C ARG A 16 36.50 14.40 18.57
N ARG A 17 37.80 14.60 18.80
CA ARG A 17 38.68 13.65 19.52
C ARG A 17 39.11 14.19 20.89
N ALA A 18 38.16 14.58 21.75
CA ALA A 18 38.45 14.80 23.17
C ALA A 18 37.17 14.86 24.03
N ARG A 19 36.28 13.87 23.92
CA ARG A 19 35.55 13.45 25.11
C ARG A 19 36.35 12.30 25.70
N LYS A 20 37.33 12.61 26.56
CA LYS A 20 37.84 11.61 27.51
C LYS A 20 36.62 11.18 28.32
N LYS A 21 36.05 10.01 28.02
CA LYS A 21 35.22 9.33 29.01
C LYS A 21 36.13 9.18 30.22
N ILE A 22 35.76 9.79 31.33
CA ILE A 22 36.21 9.30 32.63
C ILE A 22 35.57 7.92 32.72
N VAL A 23 36.28 6.90 32.25
CA VAL A 23 35.94 5.51 32.48
C VAL A 23 36.57 5.24 33.84
N GLU A 24 35.76 5.15 34.89
CA GLU A 24 36.21 4.44 36.08
C GLU A 24 36.67 3.06 35.61
N GLU A 25 37.95 2.77 35.77
CA GLU A 25 38.52 1.46 35.44
C GLU A 25 37.95 0.46 36.43
N LEU A 26 36.85 -0.17 36.02
CA LEU A 26 36.22 -1.23 36.78
C LEU A 26 37.20 -2.40 36.93
N THR A 27 37.36 -2.85 38.16
CA THR A 27 38.09 -4.06 38.49
C THR A 27 37.38 -5.29 37.90
N PRO A 28 38.10 -6.41 37.66
CA PRO A 28 37.50 -7.66 37.21
C PRO A 28 36.33 -8.15 38.09
N ASP A 29 36.40 -7.92 39.41
CA ASP A 29 35.34 -8.30 40.36
C ASP A 29 34.10 -7.42 40.22
N GLU A 30 34.24 -6.13 39.95
CA GLU A 30 33.10 -5.26 39.65
C GLU A 30 32.43 -5.64 38.33
N TYR A 31 33.20 -6.09 37.32
CA TYR A 31 32.60 -6.66 36.11
C TYR A 31 31.81 -7.93 36.41
N ARG A 32 32.34 -8.84 37.23
CA ARG A 32 31.63 -10.06 37.66
C ARG A 32 30.37 -9.74 38.47
N ALA A 33 30.46 -8.83 39.45
CA ALA A 33 29.31 -8.41 40.25
C ALA A 33 28.21 -7.76 39.38
N ARG A 34 28.59 -6.92 38.42
CA ARG A 34 27.65 -6.34 37.45
C ARG A 34 27.03 -7.39 36.54
N ASP A 35 27.79 -8.41 36.15
CA ASP A 35 27.28 -9.53 35.36
C ASP A 35 26.27 -10.36 36.17
N THR A 36 26.56 -10.69 37.42
CA THR A 36 25.62 -11.36 38.33
C THR A 36 24.31 -10.56 38.48
N VAL A 37 24.40 -9.24 38.67
CA VAL A 37 23.21 -8.36 38.74
C VAL A 37 22.47 -8.31 37.39
N ARG A 38 23.19 -8.30 36.26
CA ARG A 38 22.56 -8.31 34.92
C ARG A 38 21.91 -9.64 34.62
N LEU A 39 22.52 -10.77 34.99
CA LEU A 39 21.97 -12.11 34.84
C LEU A 39 20.74 -12.29 35.71
N ALA A 40 20.78 -11.86 36.99
CA ALA A 40 19.60 -11.85 37.85
C ALA A 40 18.48 -10.98 37.24
N ARG A 41 18.79 -9.77 36.77
CA ARG A 41 17.81 -8.92 36.07
C ARG A 41 17.31 -9.55 34.77
N PHE A 42 18.15 -10.18 33.98
CA PHE A 42 17.82 -10.83 32.71
C PHE A 42 16.95 -12.07 32.91
N GLN A 43 17.23 -12.85 33.95
CA GLN A 43 16.40 -13.99 34.37
C GLN A 43 15.01 -13.53 34.84
N VAL A 44 14.91 -12.35 35.47
CA VAL A 44 13.63 -11.76 35.89
C VAL A 44 12.86 -11.07 34.76
N THR A 45 13.53 -10.34 33.85
CA THR A 45 12.86 -9.60 32.76
C THR A 45 12.63 -10.44 31.49
N GLY A 46 13.19 -11.64 31.40
CA GLY A 46 13.02 -12.54 30.26
C GLY A 46 13.52 -11.95 28.93
N LYS A 47 13.10 -12.60 27.83
CA LYS A 47 13.42 -12.14 26.47
C LYS A 47 12.55 -10.92 26.12
N LYS A 48 13.18 -9.77 25.83
CA LYS A 48 12.46 -8.61 25.29
C LYS A 48 11.87 -8.92 23.90
N TYR A 49 10.56 -9.04 23.84
CA TYR A 49 9.82 -9.15 22.59
C TYR A 49 9.54 -7.76 22.00
N ALA A 50 9.26 -7.69 20.70
CA ALA A 50 8.77 -6.46 20.09
C ALA A 50 7.34 -6.17 20.60
N ASP A 51 6.97 -4.90 20.71
CA ASP A 51 5.68 -4.47 21.26
C ASP A 51 4.48 -5.19 20.61
N ALA A 52 4.50 -5.37 19.28
CA ALA A 52 3.43 -6.07 18.56
C ALA A 52 3.33 -7.55 18.95
N THR A 53 4.44 -8.18 19.35
CA THR A 53 4.45 -9.55 19.88
C THR A 53 3.89 -9.56 21.30
N ILE A 54 4.23 -8.58 22.14
CA ILE A 54 3.68 -8.44 23.49
C ILE A 54 2.16 -8.25 23.42
N SER A 55 1.66 -7.38 22.54
CA SER A 55 0.21 -7.20 22.34
C SER A 55 -0.48 -8.49 21.90
N ALA A 56 0.19 -9.33 21.10
CA ALA A 56 -0.36 -10.63 20.70
C ALA A 56 -0.35 -11.66 21.83
N ILE A 57 0.68 -11.67 22.68
CA ILE A 57 0.74 -12.48 23.91
C ILE A 57 -0.39 -12.07 24.86
N ASN A 58 -0.53 -10.78 25.17
CA ASN A 58 -1.57 -10.26 26.05
C ASN A 58 -2.98 -10.62 25.56
N ARG A 59 -3.22 -10.61 24.24
CA ARG A 59 -4.51 -11.03 23.68
C ARG A 59 -4.79 -12.51 23.94
N VAL A 60 -3.78 -13.38 23.81
CA VAL A 60 -3.93 -14.81 24.12
C VAL A 60 -4.09 -15.02 25.62
N GLN A 61 -3.37 -14.27 26.46
CA GLN A 61 -3.55 -14.27 27.90
C GLN A 61 -5.00 -13.94 28.27
N CYS A 62 -5.59 -12.86 27.73
CA CYS A 62 -7.00 -12.56 27.98
C CYS A 62 -7.96 -13.69 27.58
N CYS A 63 -7.62 -14.49 26.56
CA CYS A 63 -8.42 -15.66 26.17
C CYS A 63 -8.20 -16.83 27.13
N TRP A 64 -6.97 -17.04 27.57
CA TRP A 64 -6.59 -18.02 28.59
C TRP A 64 -7.26 -17.73 29.93
N ASP A 65 -7.22 -16.49 30.41
CA ASP A 65 -7.82 -16.10 31.69
C ASP A 65 -9.35 -16.33 31.69
N ARG A 66 -10.01 -16.06 30.55
CA ARG A 66 -11.44 -16.36 30.37
C ARG A 66 -11.72 -17.86 30.39
N HIS A 67 -10.84 -18.65 29.80
CA HIS A 67 -10.93 -20.11 29.85
C HIS A 67 -10.77 -20.61 31.28
N CYS A 68 -9.74 -20.16 32.00
CA CYS A 68 -9.51 -20.55 33.39
C CYS A 68 -10.67 -20.13 34.31
N LEU A 69 -11.23 -18.93 34.11
CA LEU A 69 -12.44 -18.49 34.81
C LEU A 69 -13.63 -19.42 34.54
N PHE A 70 -13.82 -19.85 33.30
CA PHE A 70 -14.87 -20.80 32.93
C PHE A 70 -14.66 -22.18 33.58
N MET A 71 -13.40 -22.65 33.65
CA MET A 71 -13.04 -23.94 34.26
C MET A 71 -12.99 -23.89 35.80
N GLY A 72 -13.05 -22.71 36.41
CA GLY A 72 -12.95 -22.53 37.86
C GLY A 72 -11.55 -22.78 38.42
N VAL A 73 -10.50 -22.54 37.62
CA VAL A 73 -9.09 -22.77 37.99
C VAL A 73 -8.29 -21.46 37.99
N ASP A 74 -7.20 -21.45 38.76
CA ASP A 74 -6.23 -20.34 38.76
C ASP A 74 -5.44 -20.30 37.45
N ASP A 75 -5.39 -19.14 36.80
CA ASP A 75 -4.82 -18.94 35.46
C ASP A 75 -3.32 -19.27 35.40
N HIS A 76 -2.56 -18.78 36.38
CA HIS A 76 -1.11 -18.95 36.46
C HIS A 76 -0.74 -20.38 36.80
N SER A 77 -1.41 -21.00 37.78
CA SER A 77 -1.17 -22.38 38.20
C SER A 77 -1.54 -23.36 37.10
N HIS A 78 -2.67 -23.13 36.43
CA HIS A 78 -3.12 -23.97 35.31
C HIS A 78 -2.17 -23.90 34.12
N LEU A 79 -1.65 -22.70 33.80
CA LEU A 79 -0.63 -22.53 32.77
C LEU A 79 0.71 -23.18 33.18
N SER A 80 1.14 -22.96 34.42
CA SER A 80 2.43 -23.42 34.93
C SER A 80 2.51 -24.93 35.14
N ALA A 81 1.37 -25.63 35.26
CA ALA A 81 1.34 -27.08 35.33
C ALA A 81 1.90 -27.74 34.05
N CYS A 82 1.80 -27.06 32.90
CA CYS A 82 2.33 -27.52 31.60
C CYS A 82 1.86 -28.94 31.20
N VAL A 83 0.64 -29.31 31.57
CA VAL A 83 0.01 -30.58 31.18
C VAL A 83 -0.61 -30.41 29.80
N ASP A 84 -0.48 -31.43 28.92
CA ASP A 84 -1.05 -31.39 27.57
C ASP A 84 -2.58 -31.19 27.59
N GLU A 85 -3.27 -31.84 28.53
CA GLU A 85 -4.72 -31.75 28.70
C GLU A 85 -5.18 -30.29 28.82
N ASN A 86 -4.51 -29.46 29.63
CA ASN A 86 -4.86 -28.06 29.82
C ASN A 86 -4.86 -27.28 28.49
N PHE A 87 -3.87 -27.56 27.62
CA PHE A 87 -3.76 -26.90 26.32
C PHE A 87 -4.76 -27.46 25.30
N ARG A 88 -5.05 -28.77 25.32
CA ARG A 88 -6.06 -29.40 24.45
C ARG A 88 -7.46 -28.89 24.78
N VAL A 89 -7.82 -28.88 26.06
CA VAL A 89 -9.11 -28.39 26.56
C VAL A 89 -9.27 -26.90 26.27
N TYR A 90 -8.21 -26.10 26.41
CA TYR A 90 -8.23 -24.70 25.99
C TYR A 90 -8.49 -24.53 24.49
N ALA A 91 -7.83 -25.32 23.63
CA ALA A 91 -8.01 -25.23 22.18
C ALA A 91 -9.44 -25.61 21.75
N ASP A 92 -9.99 -26.67 22.34
CA ASP A 92 -11.39 -27.08 22.15
C ASP A 92 -12.37 -26.00 22.64
N TRP A 93 -12.20 -25.53 23.88
CA TRP A 93 -13.00 -24.42 24.42
C TRP A 93 -12.95 -23.18 23.52
N ARG A 94 -11.77 -22.87 22.96
CA ARG A 94 -11.57 -21.71 22.10
C ARG A 94 -12.33 -21.82 20.79
N LEU A 95 -12.38 -22.99 20.18
CA LEU A 95 -13.17 -23.23 18.97
C LEU A 95 -14.67 -23.27 19.29
N LYS A 96 -15.07 -23.84 20.43
CA LYS A 96 -16.48 -23.94 20.81
C LYS A 96 -17.12 -22.58 21.12
N ASN A 97 -16.36 -21.68 21.75
CA ASN A 97 -16.89 -20.40 22.24
C ASN A 97 -16.72 -19.24 21.27
N PHE A 98 -16.01 -19.43 20.15
CA PHE A 98 -15.73 -18.38 19.19
C PHE A 98 -15.87 -18.89 17.77
N ASN A 99 -16.34 -18.03 16.86
CA ASN A 99 -16.53 -18.39 15.46
C ASN A 99 -15.20 -18.46 14.70
N ILE A 100 -14.42 -19.51 14.96
CA ILE A 100 -13.13 -19.80 14.32
C ILE A 100 -13.33 -20.95 13.36
N THR A 101 -13.16 -20.69 12.07
CA THR A 101 -13.35 -21.68 11.01
C THR A 101 -12.05 -22.13 10.35
N LYS A 102 -10.93 -21.43 10.56
CA LYS A 102 -9.63 -21.71 9.90
C LYS A 102 -8.64 -22.34 10.87
N GLN A 103 -8.05 -23.48 10.50
CA GLN A 103 -7.02 -24.19 11.31
C GLN A 103 -5.83 -23.28 11.65
N ASN A 104 -5.36 -22.48 10.70
CA ASN A 104 -4.20 -21.62 10.91
C ASN A 104 -4.43 -20.57 12.02
N THR A 105 -5.67 -20.22 12.35
CA THR A 105 -5.99 -19.29 13.45
C THR A 105 -5.63 -19.92 14.79
N ILE A 106 -6.08 -21.15 15.05
CA ILE A 106 -5.79 -21.85 16.30
C ILE A 106 -4.30 -22.23 16.39
N TRP A 107 -3.67 -22.56 15.25
CA TRP A 107 -2.22 -22.77 15.20
C TRP A 107 -1.40 -21.55 15.62
N VAL A 108 -1.81 -20.35 15.18
CA VAL A 108 -1.18 -19.09 15.58
C VAL A 108 -1.43 -18.79 17.05
N GLU A 109 -2.64 -19.09 17.56
CA GLU A 109 -2.98 -18.97 18.97
C GLU A 109 -2.08 -19.87 19.82
N TRP A 110 -1.91 -21.14 19.45
CA TRP A 110 -0.98 -22.08 20.08
C TRP A 110 0.47 -21.55 20.10
N LYS A 111 0.93 -20.97 19.00
CA LYS A 111 2.26 -20.34 18.94
C LYS A 111 2.42 -19.22 19.98
N PHE A 112 1.40 -18.38 20.18
CA PHE A 112 1.46 -17.30 21.17
C PHE A 112 1.23 -17.80 22.60
N LEU A 113 0.46 -18.87 22.79
CA LEU A 113 0.30 -19.52 24.08
C LEU A 113 1.63 -20.12 24.57
N ARG A 114 2.43 -20.72 23.68
CA ARG A 114 3.80 -21.13 24.00
C ARG A 114 4.71 -19.96 24.38
N LEU A 115 4.48 -18.77 23.81
CA LEU A 115 5.22 -17.57 24.20
C LEU A 115 4.77 -17.03 25.55
N LEU A 116 3.47 -17.06 25.85
CA LEU A 116 2.92 -16.73 27.17
C LEU A 116 3.47 -17.68 28.24
N PHE A 117 3.43 -18.99 28.00
CA PHE A 117 4.04 -19.98 28.91
C PHE A 117 5.51 -19.67 29.18
N LYS A 118 6.24 -19.20 28.16
CA LYS A 118 7.65 -18.86 28.30
C LYS A 118 7.93 -17.68 29.24
N GLU A 119 6.94 -16.86 29.55
CA GLU A 119 7.04 -15.81 30.56
C GLU A 119 7.14 -16.37 31.98
N THR A 120 6.75 -17.63 32.21
CA THR A 120 7.01 -18.37 33.47
C THR A 120 8.49 -18.77 33.66
N GLY A 121 9.36 -18.44 32.70
CA GLY A 121 10.79 -18.76 32.74
C GLY A 121 11.16 -20.14 32.18
N ARG A 122 10.17 -20.97 31.82
CA ARG A 122 10.37 -22.32 31.25
C ARG A 122 9.99 -22.37 29.77
N LYS A 123 10.43 -23.39 29.04
CA LYS A 123 9.87 -23.71 27.72
C LYS A 123 8.85 -24.82 27.90
N VAL A 124 7.81 -24.80 27.07
CA VAL A 124 6.92 -25.96 26.95
C VAL A 124 7.77 -27.16 26.56
N ASP A 125 7.52 -28.29 27.22
CA ASP A 125 8.16 -29.55 26.90
C ASP A 125 7.96 -29.91 25.42
N GLU A 126 8.96 -30.52 24.79
CA GLU A 126 8.94 -30.78 23.35
C GLU A 126 7.87 -31.82 22.98
N LEU A 127 7.71 -32.87 23.80
CA LEU A 127 6.70 -33.91 23.60
C LEU A 127 5.30 -33.33 23.76
N VAL A 128 5.06 -32.55 24.82
CA VAL A 128 3.79 -31.82 24.98
C VAL A 128 3.57 -30.89 23.78
N GLY A 129 4.64 -30.22 23.35
CA GLY A 129 4.65 -29.35 22.18
C GLY A 129 4.14 -30.01 20.89
N GLU A 130 4.65 -31.21 20.63
CA GLU A 130 4.30 -32.06 19.49
C GLU A 130 2.88 -32.60 19.62
N LEU A 131 2.50 -33.16 20.78
CA LEU A 131 1.15 -33.68 21.03
C LEU A 131 0.06 -32.64 20.78
N ILE A 132 0.23 -31.40 21.25
CA ILE A 132 -0.74 -30.32 20.98
C ILE A 132 -0.76 -29.95 19.49
N SER A 133 0.40 -29.98 18.85
CA SER A 133 0.48 -29.67 17.42
C SER A 133 -0.24 -30.74 16.59
N GLU A 134 -0.04 -32.03 16.88
CA GLU A 134 -0.76 -33.15 16.25
C GLU A 134 -2.25 -33.13 16.57
N PHE A 135 -2.63 -32.83 17.81
CA PHE A 135 -4.02 -32.69 18.21
C PHE A 135 -4.74 -31.59 17.42
N ILE A 136 -4.10 -30.42 17.27
CA ILE A 136 -4.64 -29.31 16.46
C ILE A 136 -4.74 -29.70 15.00
N LEU A 137 -3.72 -30.35 14.44
CA LEU A 137 -3.63 -30.66 13.01
C LEU A 137 -4.50 -31.86 12.58
N GLY A 138 -4.81 -32.78 13.49
CA GLY A 138 -5.65 -33.96 13.25
C GLY A 138 -7.00 -33.84 13.95
N PRO A 139 -7.21 -34.49 15.12
CA PRO A 139 -8.53 -34.63 15.74
C PRO A 139 -9.34 -33.33 15.84
N LEU A 140 -8.72 -32.24 16.30
CA LEU A 140 -9.43 -30.98 16.47
C LEU A 140 -9.81 -30.31 15.15
N THR A 141 -9.02 -30.52 14.11
CA THR A 141 -9.35 -30.06 12.75
C THR A 141 -10.52 -30.86 12.18
N ASP A 142 -10.51 -32.18 12.38
CA ASP A 142 -11.55 -33.08 11.87
C ASP A 142 -12.88 -32.86 12.60
N ASP A 143 -12.86 -32.72 13.93
CA ASP A 143 -14.05 -32.56 14.78
C ASP A 143 -14.80 -31.25 14.48
N TYR A 144 -14.07 -30.19 14.11
CA TYR A 144 -14.61 -28.86 13.84
C TYR A 144 -14.68 -28.50 12.35
N ASP A 145 -14.33 -29.44 11.46
CA ASP A 145 -14.22 -29.22 10.01
C ASP A 145 -13.44 -27.93 9.67
N LEU A 146 -12.25 -27.78 10.26
CA LEU A 146 -11.48 -26.54 10.13
C LEU A 146 -10.93 -26.39 8.71
N ASP A 147 -11.20 -25.23 8.12
CA ASP A 147 -10.79 -24.88 6.78
C ASP A 147 -9.25 -24.79 6.65
N LEU A 148 -8.71 -25.68 5.83
CA LEU A 148 -7.30 -25.82 5.46
C LEU A 148 -6.91 -25.04 4.20
N SER A 149 -7.91 -24.49 3.51
CA SER A 149 -7.68 -23.78 2.25
C SER A 149 -6.79 -22.56 2.46
N ILE A 150 -5.83 -22.44 1.56
CA ILE A 150 -4.97 -21.27 1.48
C ILE A 150 -5.63 -20.28 0.54
N ASP A 151 -6.02 -19.13 1.07
CA ASP A 151 -6.61 -18.07 0.27
C ASP A 151 -5.68 -17.68 -0.88
N TYR A 152 -6.25 -17.56 -2.09
CA TYR A 152 -5.54 -17.04 -3.24
C TYR A 152 -4.96 -15.65 -2.91
N LYS A 153 -3.69 -15.43 -3.23
CA LYS A 153 -2.96 -14.18 -2.96
C LYS A 153 -2.81 -13.38 -4.24
N PRO A 154 -3.81 -12.55 -4.62
CA PRO A 154 -3.76 -11.78 -5.85
C PRO A 154 -2.59 -10.80 -5.88
N VAL A 155 -2.12 -10.52 -7.09
CA VAL A 155 -0.97 -9.67 -7.40
C VAL A 155 -1.43 -8.55 -8.33
N VAL A 156 -1.32 -7.30 -7.90
CA VAL A 156 -1.71 -6.12 -8.68
C VAL A 156 -0.56 -5.73 -9.61
N SER A 157 -0.79 -5.68 -10.93
CA SER A 157 0.15 -5.16 -11.92
C SER A 157 0.13 -3.62 -11.98
N VAL A 158 0.98 -3.03 -12.82
CA VAL A 158 0.97 -1.57 -13.04
C VAL A 158 -0.34 -1.15 -13.73
N GLU A 159 -0.82 -1.92 -14.70
CA GLU A 159 -2.08 -1.68 -15.39
C GLU A 159 -3.28 -1.81 -14.44
N ASP A 160 -3.24 -2.79 -13.54
CA ASP A 160 -4.24 -2.91 -12.48
C ASP A 160 -4.24 -1.69 -11.55
N LEU A 161 -3.06 -1.19 -11.17
CA LEU A 161 -2.93 0.01 -10.34
C LEU A 161 -3.46 1.25 -11.07
N VAL A 162 -3.17 1.41 -12.35
CA VAL A 162 -3.73 2.50 -13.18
C VAL A 162 -5.24 2.41 -13.24
N ALA A 163 -5.79 1.22 -13.47
CA ALA A 163 -7.23 0.97 -13.46
C ALA A 163 -7.89 1.32 -12.11
N ILE A 164 -7.25 0.97 -10.99
CA ILE A 164 -7.70 1.31 -9.64
C ILE A 164 -7.69 2.83 -9.43
N LEU A 165 -6.60 3.50 -9.82
CA LEU A 165 -6.45 4.95 -9.69
C LEU A 165 -7.44 5.70 -10.59
N HIS A 166 -7.66 5.22 -11.82
CA HIS A 166 -8.64 5.80 -12.73
C HIS A 166 -10.05 5.68 -12.14
N TYR A 167 -10.42 4.51 -11.60
CA TYR A 167 -11.69 4.39 -10.92
C TYR A 167 -11.81 5.36 -9.73
N HIS A 168 -10.77 5.42 -8.88
CA HIS A 168 -10.71 6.33 -7.73
C HIS A 168 -10.93 7.79 -8.12
N TRP A 169 -10.24 8.28 -9.14
CA TRP A 169 -10.27 9.70 -9.51
C TRP A 169 -11.47 10.07 -10.38
N CYS A 170 -11.85 9.19 -11.31
CA CYS A 170 -12.77 9.54 -12.40
C CYS A 170 -14.17 8.93 -12.22
N LEU A 171 -14.31 7.82 -11.48
CA LEU A 171 -15.55 7.03 -11.50
C LEU A 171 -16.19 6.82 -10.12
N ASP A 172 -15.42 6.83 -9.03
CA ASP A 172 -15.94 6.51 -7.70
C ASP A 172 -16.90 7.59 -7.20
N THR A 173 -18.20 7.31 -7.17
CA THR A 173 -19.26 8.22 -6.67
C THR A 173 -19.50 8.08 -5.17
N ALA A 174 -18.84 7.13 -4.50
CA ALA A 174 -19.08 6.88 -3.09
C ALA A 174 -18.51 8.03 -2.23
N SER A 175 -19.30 8.49 -1.26
CA SER A 175 -18.87 9.53 -0.33
C SER A 175 -17.58 9.13 0.40
N VAL A 176 -16.67 10.08 0.52
CA VAL A 176 -15.45 9.94 1.33
C VAL A 176 -15.67 10.68 2.64
N THR A 177 -15.12 10.15 3.74
CA THR A 177 -15.27 10.78 5.07
C THR A 177 -14.77 12.22 5.10
N HIS A 178 -13.72 12.50 4.31
CA HIS A 178 -13.15 13.83 4.14
C HIS A 178 -12.40 13.86 2.80
N GLU A 179 -12.49 14.96 2.06
CA GLU A 179 -11.92 15.11 0.71
C GLU A 179 -10.41 14.90 0.64
N ARG A 180 -9.66 15.21 1.71
CA ARG A 180 -8.24 14.80 1.86
C ARG A 180 -7.98 13.34 1.48
N TYR A 181 -8.93 12.42 1.74
CA TYR A 181 -8.80 11.00 1.42
C TYR A 181 -8.71 10.76 -0.09
N ALA A 182 -9.30 11.63 -0.92
CA ALA A 182 -9.17 11.59 -2.36
C ALA A 182 -7.71 11.76 -2.82
N VAL A 183 -6.88 12.51 -2.10
CA VAL A 183 -5.46 12.72 -2.44
C VAL A 183 -4.54 11.76 -1.68
N GLN A 184 -4.75 11.60 -0.36
CA GLN A 184 -3.82 10.83 0.46
C GLN A 184 -3.92 9.31 0.24
N ASN A 185 -5.09 8.78 -0.14
CA ASN A 185 -5.23 7.33 -0.38
C ASN A 185 -4.48 6.88 -1.65
N PRO A 186 -4.59 7.57 -2.80
CA PRO A 186 -3.72 7.32 -3.96
C PRO A 186 -2.23 7.43 -3.63
N LEU A 187 -1.81 8.48 -2.91
CA LEU A 187 -0.41 8.62 -2.49
C LEU A 187 0.05 7.42 -1.67
N LEU A 188 -0.79 6.94 -0.75
CA LEU A 188 -0.48 5.78 0.07
C LEU A 188 -0.38 4.50 -0.77
N MET A 189 -1.25 4.32 -1.77
CA MET A 189 -1.15 3.22 -2.74
C MET A 189 0.17 3.28 -3.52
N LEU A 190 0.56 4.46 -4.00
CA LEU A 190 1.83 4.67 -4.71
C LEU A 190 3.04 4.42 -3.81
N PHE A 191 3.01 4.87 -2.55
CA PHE A 191 4.07 4.58 -1.59
C PHE A 191 4.20 3.09 -1.35
N ILE A 192 3.09 2.35 -1.23
CA ILE A 192 3.13 0.89 -1.11
C ILE A 192 3.69 0.26 -2.40
N ALA A 193 3.26 0.74 -3.58
CA ALA A 193 3.69 0.24 -4.89
C ALA A 193 5.17 0.48 -5.18
N TYR A 194 5.75 1.60 -4.75
CA TYR A 194 7.14 1.95 -5.08
C TYR A 194 8.13 1.60 -3.99
N THR A 195 7.68 1.36 -2.76
CA THR A 195 8.56 0.88 -1.68
C THR A 195 8.43 -0.61 -1.43
N SER A 196 7.37 -1.25 -1.95
CA SER A 196 6.93 -2.59 -1.54
C SER A 196 6.86 -2.72 -0.01
N SER A 197 6.67 -1.64 0.76
CA SER A 197 6.70 -1.67 2.23
C SER A 197 5.36 -2.15 2.83
N ARG A 198 5.36 -2.52 4.11
CA ARG A 198 4.10 -2.90 4.78
C ARG A 198 3.36 -1.60 5.14
N PRO A 199 2.03 -1.57 5.11
CA PRO A 199 1.27 -0.36 5.47
C PRO A 199 1.64 0.20 6.84
N GLY A 200 1.88 -0.68 7.83
CA GLY A 200 2.31 -0.29 9.17
C GLY A 200 3.70 0.37 9.27
N ALA A 201 4.42 0.55 8.15
CA ALA A 201 5.63 1.37 8.06
C ALA A 201 5.34 2.82 7.63
N LEU A 202 4.16 3.05 7.04
CA LEU A 202 3.71 4.33 6.46
C LEU A 202 2.60 4.97 7.32
N ILE A 203 1.71 4.14 7.84
CA ILE A 203 0.53 4.50 8.63
C ILE A 203 0.45 3.68 9.93
N GLU A 204 -0.47 4.01 10.83
CA GLU A 204 -0.58 3.35 12.13
C GLU A 204 -0.89 1.85 11.96
N SER A 205 0.01 1.02 12.48
CA SER A 205 -0.09 -0.43 12.38
C SER A 205 -1.26 -0.98 13.20
N GLY A 206 -2.07 -1.86 12.61
CA GLY A 206 -3.14 -2.55 13.34
C GLY A 206 -2.64 -3.39 14.54
N CYS A 207 -1.39 -3.86 14.51
CA CYS A 207 -0.77 -4.56 15.63
C CYS A 207 -0.30 -3.65 16.77
N LEU A 208 -0.30 -2.33 16.57
CA LEU A 208 0.16 -1.31 17.53
C LEU A 208 -0.84 -0.15 17.56
N ARG A 209 -2.13 -0.50 17.67
CA ARG A 209 -3.21 0.48 17.67
C ARG A 209 -3.04 1.44 18.86
N GLY A 210 -3.10 2.74 18.57
CA GLY A 210 -2.92 3.81 19.56
C GLY A 210 -1.48 4.30 19.69
N SER A 211 -0.49 3.69 19.02
CA SER A 211 0.90 4.15 19.10
C SER A 211 1.15 5.46 18.34
N ASN A 212 0.31 5.78 17.35
CA ASN A 212 0.51 6.90 16.43
C ASN A 212 1.84 6.83 15.65
N ASP A 213 2.51 5.66 15.62
CA ASP A 213 3.73 5.44 14.84
C ASP A 213 3.41 5.47 13.35
N THR A 214 3.97 6.43 12.62
CA THR A 214 3.58 6.71 11.25
C THR A 214 4.64 7.54 10.53
N LEU A 215 4.60 7.57 9.20
CA LEU A 215 5.43 8.48 8.41
C LEU A 215 5.06 9.95 8.69
N CYS A 216 6.03 10.74 9.14
CA CYS A 216 5.90 12.17 9.41
C CYS A 216 6.71 13.03 8.42
N TYR A 217 6.45 14.34 8.36
CA TYR A 217 7.20 15.25 7.49
C TYR A 217 8.72 15.23 7.72
N LYS A 218 9.19 15.06 8.97
CA LYS A 218 10.64 14.92 9.27
C LYS A 218 11.32 13.74 8.56
N ASN A 219 10.54 12.75 8.12
CA ASN A 219 11.04 11.56 7.45
C ASN A 219 11.11 11.74 5.92
N ILE A 220 10.64 12.86 5.40
CA ILE A 220 10.63 13.19 3.99
C ILE A 220 11.56 14.37 3.74
N VAL A 221 12.48 14.22 2.79
CA VAL A 221 13.31 15.31 2.29
C VAL A 221 12.90 15.58 0.86
N LEU A 222 12.40 16.79 0.60
CA LEU A 222 12.03 17.24 -0.74
C LEU A 222 13.09 18.18 -1.28
N ARG A 223 13.61 17.86 -2.47
CA ARG A 223 14.67 18.62 -3.13
C ARG A 223 14.26 18.99 -4.55
N VAL A 224 14.72 20.16 -4.99
CA VAL A 224 14.81 20.51 -6.41
C VAL A 224 16.26 20.26 -6.83
N ILE A 225 16.47 19.59 -7.95
CA ILE A 225 17.78 19.38 -8.56
C ILE A 225 17.74 19.78 -10.05
N PRO A 226 18.86 20.23 -10.65
CA PRO A 226 18.99 20.25 -12.10
C PRO A 226 18.76 18.83 -12.65
N ASN A 227 17.97 18.71 -13.71
CA ASN A 227 17.70 17.41 -14.30
C ASN A 227 18.97 16.91 -15.02
N PRO A 228 19.51 15.73 -14.65
CA PRO A 228 20.73 15.20 -15.25
C PRO A 228 20.58 14.89 -16.75
N ASP A 229 19.37 14.54 -17.19
CA ASP A 229 19.08 14.19 -18.58
C ASP A 229 18.66 15.43 -19.41
N GLN A 230 18.19 16.49 -18.74
CA GLN A 230 17.71 17.73 -19.37
C GLN A 230 18.18 18.96 -18.57
N PRO A 231 19.43 19.44 -18.74
CA PRO A 231 20.03 20.45 -17.87
C PRO A 231 19.27 21.77 -17.72
N ASP A 232 18.48 22.15 -18.72
CA ASP A 232 17.64 23.37 -18.70
C ASP A 232 16.39 23.23 -17.82
N ARG A 233 16.05 22.00 -17.42
CA ARG A 233 14.93 21.68 -16.53
C ARG A 233 15.43 21.34 -15.14
N HIS A 234 14.56 21.61 -14.19
CA HIS A 234 14.73 21.20 -12.80
C HIS A 234 13.63 20.22 -12.46
N VAL A 235 13.96 19.24 -11.63
CA VAL A 235 13.05 18.17 -11.22
C VAL A 235 12.98 18.06 -9.71
N LEU A 236 11.80 17.71 -9.22
CA LEU A 236 11.61 17.41 -7.81
C LEU A 236 12.00 15.96 -7.51
N VAL A 237 12.78 15.79 -6.44
CA VAL A 237 13.17 14.50 -5.89
C VAL A 237 12.77 14.46 -4.43
N MET A 238 12.11 13.37 -4.06
CA MET A 238 11.61 13.14 -2.71
C MET A 238 12.27 11.90 -2.12
N GLU A 239 13.03 12.07 -1.05
CA GLU A 239 13.64 10.99 -0.28
C GLU A 239 12.73 10.67 0.93
N VAL A 240 12.25 9.43 1.04
CA VAL A 240 11.34 9.01 2.12
C VAL A 240 12.01 7.92 2.96
N SER A 241 12.23 8.21 4.23
CA SER A 241 12.91 7.31 5.17
C SER A 241 11.91 6.55 6.05
N LEU A 242 11.85 5.22 5.90
CA LEU A 242 10.90 4.38 6.64
C LEU A 242 11.47 3.94 8.00
N MET A 243 10.98 4.58 9.07
CA MET A 243 11.42 4.30 10.45
C MET A 243 10.74 3.06 11.08
N PHE A 244 9.54 2.71 10.61
CA PHE A 244 8.64 1.77 11.31
C PHE A 244 8.55 0.38 10.66
N MET A 245 9.54 0.02 9.84
CA MET A 245 9.58 -1.31 9.22
C MET A 245 9.67 -2.43 10.27
N LYS A 246 8.94 -3.53 10.01
CA LYS A 246 8.91 -4.72 10.88
C LYS A 246 10.33 -5.24 11.14
N GLY A 247 10.68 -5.45 12.41
CA GLY A 247 12.01 -5.94 12.82
C GLY A 247 13.15 -4.93 12.67
N LYS A 248 12.86 -3.69 12.24
CA LYS A 248 13.82 -2.59 12.09
C LYS A 248 13.39 -1.31 12.80
N ARG A 249 12.34 -1.35 13.63
CA ARG A 249 11.90 -0.22 14.46
C ARG A 249 13.03 0.22 15.39
N ASN A 250 13.21 1.53 15.54
CA ASN A 250 14.21 2.16 16.40
C ASN A 250 15.67 1.77 16.10
N LYS A 251 15.97 1.28 14.89
CA LYS A 251 17.36 1.06 14.44
C LYS A 251 17.98 2.37 13.95
N SER A 252 19.30 2.47 14.07
CA SER A 252 20.06 3.68 13.76
C SER A 252 20.05 4.08 12.28
N GLN A 253 19.72 3.17 11.37
CA GLN A 253 19.66 3.44 9.93
C GLN A 253 18.33 2.99 9.33
N PRO A 254 17.42 3.92 8.96
CA PRO A 254 16.22 3.59 8.21
C PRO A 254 16.55 3.25 6.75
N THR A 255 15.62 2.59 6.06
CA THR A 255 15.70 2.44 4.61
C THR A 255 15.02 3.63 3.95
N THR A 256 15.77 4.31 3.08
CA THR A 256 15.33 5.49 2.35
C THR A 256 15.03 5.12 0.91
N TYR A 257 13.86 5.53 0.43
CA TYR A 257 13.40 5.37 -0.95
C TYR A 257 13.43 6.71 -1.64
N ILE A 258 13.86 6.73 -2.90
CA ILE A 258 13.94 7.94 -3.71
C ILE A 258 12.81 7.89 -4.72
N PHE A 259 12.02 8.95 -4.74
CA PHE A 259 10.96 9.18 -5.71
C PHE A 259 11.33 10.39 -6.55
N HIS A 260 10.95 10.37 -7.81
CA HIS A 260 11.13 11.49 -8.71
C HIS A 260 9.78 11.94 -9.26
N GLU A 261 9.73 13.20 -9.68
CA GLU A 261 8.64 13.75 -10.46
C GLU A 261 8.43 12.95 -11.76
N ARG A 262 7.17 12.76 -12.14
CA ARG A 262 6.76 12.16 -13.40
C ARG A 262 5.88 13.14 -14.15
N ASP A 263 6.11 13.29 -15.45
CA ASP A 263 5.34 14.13 -16.36
C ASP A 263 4.52 13.32 -17.40
N ASP A 264 4.71 12.00 -17.44
CA ASP A 264 4.00 11.11 -18.37
C ASP A 264 2.59 10.72 -17.88
N ASN A 265 2.46 10.37 -16.59
CA ASN A 265 1.19 10.03 -15.96
C ASN A 265 1.16 10.56 -14.52
N LEU A 266 0.39 11.62 -14.29
CA LEU A 266 0.34 12.31 -13.00
C LEU A 266 -0.41 11.52 -11.94
N ALA A 267 -1.33 10.63 -12.33
CA ALA A 267 -1.93 9.68 -11.40
C ALA A 267 -0.88 8.76 -10.76
N LEU A 268 0.21 8.48 -11.48
CA LEU A 268 1.32 7.67 -11.01
C LEU A 268 2.45 8.48 -10.35
N CYS A 269 2.36 9.81 -10.29
CA CYS A 269 3.38 10.69 -9.72
C CYS A 269 3.20 10.87 -8.20
N PRO A 270 3.99 10.22 -7.34
CA PRO A 270 3.84 10.33 -5.89
C PRO A 270 4.28 11.70 -5.37
N VAL A 271 5.20 12.37 -6.08
CA VAL A 271 5.67 13.72 -5.72
C VAL A 271 4.52 14.72 -5.84
N SER A 272 3.77 14.71 -6.95
CA SER A 272 2.63 15.60 -7.17
C SER A 272 1.54 15.43 -6.10
N HIS A 273 1.19 14.19 -5.76
CA HIS A 273 0.22 13.92 -4.70
C HIS A 273 0.72 14.38 -3.33
N PHE A 274 2.01 14.17 -3.01
CA PHE A 274 2.59 14.63 -1.76
C PHE A 274 2.65 16.16 -1.68
N LEU A 275 3.02 16.85 -2.76
CA LEU A 275 3.00 18.32 -2.83
C LEU A 275 1.63 18.89 -2.53
N ALA A 276 0.56 18.30 -3.09
CA ALA A 276 -0.81 18.73 -2.83
C ALA A 276 -1.14 18.65 -1.33
N LEU A 277 -0.74 17.56 -0.65
CA LEU A 277 -0.91 17.44 0.80
C LEU A 277 -0.05 18.45 1.59
N ALA A 278 1.21 18.64 1.20
CA ALA A 278 2.12 19.58 1.87
C ALA A 278 1.64 21.03 1.78
N LEU A 279 1.07 21.43 0.64
CA LEU A 279 0.45 22.73 0.45
C LEU A 279 -0.88 22.85 1.20
N ALA A 280 -1.70 21.80 1.21
CA ALA A 280 -2.92 21.75 2.00
C ALA A 280 -2.64 21.92 3.51
N ASP A 281 -1.51 21.37 3.96
CA ASP A 281 -1.06 21.42 5.35
C ASP A 281 -0.27 22.69 5.70
N ASP A 282 -0.03 23.58 4.73
CA ASP A 282 0.82 24.77 4.91
C ASP A 282 2.19 24.42 5.52
N ALA A 283 2.79 23.34 4.99
CA ALA A 283 3.93 22.67 5.61
C ALA A 283 5.30 23.33 5.31
N PHE A 284 5.40 24.12 4.25
CA PHE A 284 6.65 24.72 3.79
C PHE A 284 7.11 25.88 4.68
N ASP A 285 8.38 25.89 5.06
CA ASP A 285 8.97 26.97 5.87
C ASP A 285 9.16 28.27 5.07
N ALA A 286 9.36 28.15 3.76
CA ALA A 286 9.57 29.28 2.88
C ALA A 286 8.24 30.03 2.64
N ARG A 287 8.18 31.32 3.03
CA ARG A 287 7.01 32.20 2.83
C ARG A 287 6.60 32.39 1.36
N GLY A 288 7.51 32.12 0.42
CA GLY A 288 7.27 32.24 -1.02
C GLY A 288 6.63 31.02 -1.67
N ILE A 289 6.34 29.95 -0.92
CA ILE A 289 5.71 28.73 -1.45
C ILE A 289 4.28 28.65 -0.92
N ASN A 290 3.32 29.13 -1.71
CA ASN A 290 1.89 29.11 -1.35
C ASN A 290 1.05 28.29 -2.35
N SER A 291 1.63 28.02 -3.53
CA SER A 291 1.03 27.27 -4.62
C SER A 291 2.00 26.22 -5.15
N VAL A 292 1.49 25.33 -5.99
CA VAL A 292 2.34 24.41 -6.76
C VAL A 292 3.21 25.17 -7.74
N GLU A 293 2.66 26.21 -8.39
CA GLU A 293 3.38 27.03 -9.35
C GLU A 293 4.66 27.61 -8.74
N ASP A 294 4.59 28.05 -7.48
CA ASP A 294 5.75 28.56 -6.74
C ASP A 294 6.84 27.49 -6.63
N VAL A 295 6.47 26.23 -6.37
CA VAL A 295 7.41 25.10 -6.26
C VAL A 295 8.04 24.78 -7.62
N LEU A 296 7.23 24.71 -8.69
CA LEU A 296 7.70 24.32 -10.03
C LEU A 296 8.57 25.38 -10.70
N ARG A 297 8.42 26.65 -10.30
CA ARG A 297 9.25 27.77 -10.77
C ARG A 297 10.62 27.83 -10.09
N ILE A 298 10.84 27.05 -9.05
CA ILE A 298 12.12 27.02 -8.35
C ILE A 298 13.21 26.54 -9.30
N ARG A 299 14.29 27.32 -9.34
CA ARG A 299 15.52 26.98 -10.06
C ARG A 299 16.67 26.89 -9.07
N VAL A 300 17.51 25.89 -9.24
CA VAL A 300 18.73 25.73 -8.45
C VAL A 300 19.81 26.56 -9.13
N MET A 301 20.26 27.61 -8.45
CA MET A 301 21.31 28.48 -8.98
C MET A 301 22.69 27.87 -8.73
N ALA A 302 23.55 27.89 -9.75
CA ALA A 302 24.96 27.55 -9.62
C ALA A 302 25.62 28.42 -8.52
N PRO A 303 26.60 27.88 -7.76
CA PRO A 303 27.20 26.55 -7.88
C PRO A 303 26.47 25.46 -7.08
N ARG A 304 25.22 25.66 -6.65
CA ARG A 304 24.48 24.64 -5.90
C ARG A 304 24.02 23.52 -6.83
N ASN A 305 24.09 22.29 -6.35
CA ASN A 305 23.61 21.11 -7.07
C ASN A 305 22.18 20.69 -6.67
N SER A 306 21.67 21.24 -5.56
CA SER A 306 20.30 21.00 -5.11
C SER A 306 19.80 22.14 -4.22
N LEU A 307 18.48 22.25 -4.13
CA LEU A 307 17.80 23.07 -3.13
C LEU A 307 16.85 22.20 -2.30
N HIS A 308 17.06 22.18 -0.98
CA HIS A 308 16.18 21.50 -0.04
C HIS A 308 15.02 22.42 0.35
N LEU A 309 13.79 21.98 0.09
CA LEU A 309 12.56 22.64 0.55
C LEU A 309 12.27 22.21 1.99
N LYS A 310 12.50 23.12 2.94
CA LYS A 310 12.37 22.84 4.38
C LYS A 310 10.92 22.88 4.84
N TRP A 311 10.62 22.06 5.85
CA TRP A 311 9.36 22.05 6.58
C TRP A 311 9.38 23.01 7.76
N LYS A 312 8.23 23.59 8.11
CA LYS A 312 8.07 24.37 9.34
C LYS A 312 8.43 23.50 10.56
N PRO A 313 9.08 24.05 11.60
CA PRO A 313 9.48 23.25 12.78
C PRO A 313 8.34 22.49 13.45
N HIS A 314 7.14 23.08 13.54
CA HIS A 314 5.98 22.44 14.14
C HIS A 314 5.39 21.29 13.29
N MET A 315 5.70 21.25 11.99
CA MET A 315 5.20 20.23 11.06
C MET A 315 6.02 18.93 11.08
N LEU A 316 7.25 18.97 11.59
CA LEU A 316 8.19 17.84 11.54
C LEU A 316 7.63 16.53 12.10
N ASN A 317 6.87 16.61 13.20
CA ASN A 317 6.28 15.43 13.86
C ASN A 317 4.82 15.16 13.44
N ILE A 318 4.26 15.96 12.53
CA ILE A 318 2.89 15.76 12.05
C ILE A 318 2.87 14.59 11.05
N PRO A 319 1.93 13.63 11.21
CA PRO A 319 1.76 12.55 10.24
C PRO A 319 1.41 13.08 8.86
N VAL A 320 1.96 12.48 7.81
CA VAL A 320 1.57 12.81 6.42
C VAL A 320 0.16 12.30 6.13
N PHE A 321 -0.13 11.06 6.52
CA PHE A 321 -1.44 10.42 6.40
C PHE A 321 -2.20 10.56 7.71
N ARG A 322 -3.27 11.37 7.71
CA ARG A 322 -4.01 11.72 8.92
C ARG A 322 -5.44 11.19 8.86
N ARG A 323 -5.98 10.80 10.00
CA ARG A 323 -7.37 10.34 10.10
C ARG A 323 -8.33 11.51 10.21
N ALA A 324 -9.53 11.33 9.68
CA ALA A 324 -10.67 12.18 10.02
C ALA A 324 -11.12 11.90 11.46
N VAL A 325 -11.59 12.94 12.14
CA VAL A 325 -12.18 12.89 13.49
C VAL A 325 -13.49 13.68 13.48
N HIS A 326 -14.44 13.25 14.30
CA HIS A 326 -15.68 13.97 14.49
C HIS A 326 -15.44 15.28 15.25
N ALA A 327 -16.06 16.36 14.82
CA ALA A 327 -16.07 17.68 15.41
C ALA A 327 -17.51 18.23 15.43
N ALA A 328 -17.73 19.39 16.07
CA ALA A 328 -19.06 19.99 16.17
C ALA A 328 -19.69 20.28 14.79
N GLU A 329 -18.86 20.64 13.81
CA GLU A 329 -19.27 21.00 12.44
C GLU A 329 -19.23 19.80 11.46
N GLY A 330 -19.07 18.58 11.96
CA GLY A 330 -18.94 17.37 11.14
C GLY A 330 -17.54 16.76 11.19
N PHE A 331 -17.08 16.17 10.10
CA PHE A 331 -15.75 15.52 10.06
C PHE A 331 -14.65 16.53 9.70
N ARG A 332 -13.58 16.55 10.47
CA ARG A 332 -12.35 17.30 10.17
C ARG A 332 -11.14 16.38 10.18
N ILE A 333 -10.08 16.74 9.47
CA ILE A 333 -8.80 16.04 9.59
C ILE A 333 -8.18 16.33 10.95
N SER A 334 -7.72 15.27 11.62
CA SER A 334 -7.02 15.39 12.89
C SER A 334 -5.74 16.20 12.70
N PRO A 335 -5.39 17.09 13.65
CA PRO A 335 -4.13 17.83 13.59
C PRO A 335 -2.92 16.88 13.64
N ASP A 336 -2.96 15.83 14.45
CA ASP A 336 -1.78 15.04 14.85
C ASP A 336 -1.99 13.51 14.82
N LYS A 337 -3.20 13.00 14.56
CA LYS A 337 -3.47 11.55 14.58
C LYS A 337 -3.28 10.90 13.21
N ALA A 338 -2.46 9.86 13.21
CA ALA A 338 -2.19 8.98 12.08
C ALA A 338 -3.46 8.32 11.54
N LEU A 339 -3.44 7.99 10.25
CA LEU A 339 -4.44 7.12 9.62
C LEU A 339 -4.26 5.67 10.14
N PRO A 340 -5.30 5.00 10.66
CA PRO A 340 -5.21 3.60 11.03
C PRO A 340 -5.19 2.67 9.81
N TYR A 341 -4.40 1.58 9.89
CA TYR A 341 -4.37 0.53 8.87
C TYR A 341 -5.75 0.01 8.48
N ASP A 342 -6.60 -0.27 9.47
CA ASP A 342 -7.91 -0.87 9.23
C ASP A 342 -8.82 0.07 8.42
N THR A 343 -8.74 1.39 8.68
CA THR A 343 -9.48 2.41 7.92
C THR A 343 -9.04 2.42 6.46
N PHE A 344 -7.74 2.41 6.20
CA PHE A 344 -7.21 2.36 4.83
C PHE A 344 -7.55 1.03 4.13
N ASN A 345 -7.50 -0.10 4.82
CA ASN A 345 -7.79 -1.40 4.22
C ASN A 345 -9.30 -1.55 3.91
N GLN A 346 -10.18 -1.01 4.76
CA GLN A 346 -11.62 -0.92 4.48
C GLN A 346 -11.89 -0.06 3.24
N TYR A 347 -11.18 1.06 3.11
CA TYR A 347 -11.23 1.91 1.92
C TYR A 347 -10.85 1.14 0.65
N LEU A 348 -9.70 0.44 0.66
CA LEU A 348 -9.25 -0.35 -0.49
C LEU A 348 -10.24 -1.45 -0.88
N ARG A 349 -10.78 -2.17 0.11
CA ARG A 349 -11.77 -3.23 -0.14
C ARG A 349 -13.04 -2.67 -0.79
N ARG A 350 -13.54 -1.52 -0.31
CA ARG A 350 -14.67 -0.81 -0.94
C ARG A 350 -14.33 -0.39 -2.36
N LEU A 351 -13.17 0.25 -2.54
CA LEU A 351 -12.73 0.76 -3.84
C LEU A 351 -12.63 -0.37 -4.87
N GLY A 352 -11.96 -1.47 -4.53
CA GLY A 352 -11.82 -2.63 -5.42
C GLY A 352 -13.17 -3.26 -5.77
N ARG A 353 -14.03 -3.46 -4.77
CA ARG A 353 -15.38 -3.99 -4.99
C ARG A 353 -16.19 -3.10 -5.95
N ASN A 354 -16.21 -1.79 -5.72
CA ASN A 354 -16.97 -0.84 -6.53
C ASN A 354 -16.37 -0.67 -7.93
N ALA A 355 -15.06 -0.86 -8.08
CA ALA A 355 -14.36 -0.86 -9.36
C ALA A 355 -14.61 -2.13 -10.20
N GLY A 356 -15.31 -3.12 -9.65
CA GLY A 356 -15.70 -4.34 -10.36
C GLY A 356 -14.76 -5.52 -10.18
N PHE A 357 -13.75 -5.43 -9.31
CA PHE A 357 -12.84 -6.54 -9.08
C PHE A 357 -13.54 -7.68 -8.32
N GLU A 358 -13.31 -8.91 -8.78
CA GLU A 358 -13.82 -10.13 -8.15
C GLU A 358 -13.18 -10.36 -6.79
N HIS A 359 -11.85 -10.25 -6.72
CA HIS A 359 -11.09 -10.46 -5.49
C HIS A 359 -10.97 -9.17 -4.66
N LYS A 360 -10.86 -9.33 -3.34
CA LYS A 360 -10.70 -8.21 -2.40
C LYS A 360 -9.39 -7.46 -2.69
N LEU A 361 -9.50 -6.17 -3.02
CA LEU A 361 -8.35 -5.29 -3.12
C LEU A 361 -7.84 -4.95 -1.72
N GLU A 362 -6.58 -5.26 -1.47
CA GLU A 362 -5.87 -4.98 -0.22
C GLU A 362 -4.47 -4.43 -0.51
N SER A 363 -3.89 -3.72 0.45
CA SER A 363 -2.53 -3.20 0.33
C SER A 363 -1.47 -4.27 0.04
N TYR A 364 -1.71 -5.50 0.52
CA TYR A 364 -0.81 -6.62 0.27
C TYR A 364 -0.86 -7.10 -1.19
N CYS A 365 -1.93 -6.85 -1.93
CA CYS A 365 -2.02 -7.16 -3.36
C CYS A 365 -1.07 -6.27 -4.17
N ILE A 366 -1.04 -4.97 -3.84
CA ILE A 366 -0.13 -3.97 -4.41
C ILE A 366 1.32 -4.33 -4.05
N ARG A 367 1.58 -4.57 -2.76
CA ARG A 367 2.92 -4.97 -2.28
C ARG A 367 3.43 -6.23 -2.99
N ARG A 368 2.58 -7.25 -3.18
CA ARG A 368 2.95 -8.46 -3.92
C ARG A 368 3.26 -8.14 -5.38
N GLY A 369 2.50 -7.24 -6.01
CA GLY A 369 2.77 -6.68 -7.33
C GLY A 369 4.23 -6.27 -7.49
N THR A 370 4.63 -5.29 -6.69
CA THR A 370 5.99 -4.77 -6.68
C THR A 370 7.02 -5.84 -6.35
N ALA A 371 6.75 -6.70 -5.36
CA ALA A 371 7.68 -7.74 -4.94
C ALA A 371 8.04 -8.68 -6.09
N ASN A 372 7.04 -9.09 -6.89
CA ASN A 372 7.26 -9.96 -8.05
C ASN A 372 7.98 -9.21 -9.18
N THR A 373 7.71 -7.92 -9.40
CA THR A 373 8.45 -7.13 -10.39
C THR A 373 9.91 -6.94 -9.99
N VAL A 374 10.19 -6.58 -8.73
CA VAL A 374 11.55 -6.39 -8.20
C VAL A 374 12.35 -7.67 -8.27
N ASP A 375 11.73 -8.83 -8.05
CA ASP A 375 12.39 -10.15 -8.18
C ASP A 375 12.95 -10.41 -9.58
N THR A 376 12.42 -9.74 -10.63
CA THR A 376 12.91 -9.88 -12.01
C THR A 376 14.08 -8.97 -12.36
N VAL A 377 14.31 -7.89 -11.59
CA VAL A 377 15.30 -6.85 -11.94
C VAL A 377 16.37 -6.64 -10.87
N ALA A 378 16.17 -7.14 -9.65
CA ALA A 378 17.06 -6.93 -8.51
C ALA A 378 17.60 -8.24 -7.96
N THR A 379 18.75 -8.19 -7.30
CA THR A 379 19.29 -9.33 -6.56
C THR A 379 18.40 -9.69 -5.37
N THR A 380 18.50 -10.92 -4.87
CA THR A 380 17.79 -11.36 -3.65
C THR A 380 18.05 -10.45 -2.44
N SER A 381 19.26 -9.91 -2.32
CA SER A 381 19.64 -8.98 -1.24
C SER A 381 18.88 -7.65 -1.36
N GLU A 382 18.88 -7.06 -2.55
CA GLU A 382 18.16 -5.82 -2.85
C GLU A 382 16.65 -6.01 -2.69
N ARG A 383 16.08 -7.10 -3.21
CA ARG A 383 14.67 -7.46 -2.99
C ARG A 383 14.35 -7.53 -1.49
N ASN A 384 15.20 -8.16 -0.68
CA ASN A 384 14.99 -8.23 0.76
C ASN A 384 15.12 -6.86 1.45
N GLN A 385 16.02 -5.99 0.98
CA GLN A 385 16.14 -4.62 1.46
C GLN A 385 14.87 -3.83 1.19
N VAL A 386 14.38 -3.84 -0.06
CA VAL A 386 13.14 -3.19 -0.52
C VAL A 386 11.93 -3.70 0.27
N MET A 387 11.80 -5.01 0.44
CA MET A 387 10.66 -5.56 1.17
C MET A 387 10.78 -5.43 2.70
N GLY A 388 11.96 -5.08 3.22
CA GLY A 388 12.26 -5.13 4.65
C GLY A 388 12.20 -6.56 5.20
N HIS A 389 12.67 -7.55 4.43
CA HIS A 389 12.78 -8.94 4.83
C HIS A 389 14.16 -9.25 5.41
N SER A 390 14.21 -10.13 6.42
CA SER A 390 15.46 -10.62 6.99
C SER A 390 15.99 -11.88 6.32
N ARG A 391 15.13 -12.58 5.56
CA ARG A 391 15.43 -13.85 4.90
C ARG A 391 14.71 -13.92 3.55
N ALA A 392 15.31 -14.61 2.60
CA ALA A 392 14.79 -14.75 1.24
C ALA A 392 13.50 -15.57 1.17
N ASP A 393 13.42 -16.66 1.94
CA ASP A 393 12.30 -17.62 1.97
C ASP A 393 10.94 -17.00 2.34
N ILE A 394 10.96 -15.83 3.00
CA ILE A 394 9.75 -15.06 3.31
C ILE A 394 9.02 -14.67 2.01
N PHE A 395 9.75 -14.34 0.95
CA PHE A 395 9.14 -14.02 -0.35
C PHE A 395 8.50 -15.24 -0.99
N GLU A 396 9.25 -16.34 -1.08
CA GLU A 396 8.80 -17.60 -1.69
C GLU A 396 7.54 -18.14 -1.02
N ARG A 397 7.42 -18.02 0.30
CA ARG A 397 6.25 -18.55 1.03
C ARG A 397 5.02 -17.63 0.98
N PHE A 398 5.21 -16.31 0.91
CA PHE A 398 4.12 -15.36 1.18
C PHE A 398 3.83 -14.36 0.07
N TYR A 399 4.74 -14.16 -0.88
CA TYR A 399 4.65 -13.08 -1.87
C TYR A 399 4.81 -13.51 -3.32
N ILE A 400 5.45 -14.65 -3.59
CA ILE A 400 5.55 -15.18 -4.95
C ILE A 400 4.14 -15.37 -5.53
N SER A 401 3.97 -15.00 -6.79
CA SER A 401 2.73 -15.23 -7.53
C SER A 401 2.47 -16.74 -7.66
N VAL A 402 1.25 -17.18 -7.34
CA VAL A 402 0.83 -18.57 -7.60
C VAL A 402 0.71 -18.82 -9.11
N LYS A 403 0.27 -17.81 -9.87
CA LYS A 403 0.30 -17.86 -11.34
C LYS A 403 1.75 -17.70 -11.80
N VAL A 404 2.27 -18.71 -12.50
CA VAL A 404 3.60 -18.65 -13.12
C VAL A 404 3.58 -17.62 -14.24
N LYS A 405 4.34 -16.53 -14.09
CA LYS A 405 4.38 -15.41 -15.05
C LYS A 405 5.37 -15.64 -16.20
N ARG A 406 5.63 -16.89 -16.55
CA ARG A 406 6.52 -17.29 -17.64
C ARG A 406 5.76 -18.24 -18.55
N ASP A 407 5.97 -18.11 -19.85
CA ASP A 407 5.39 -19.00 -20.84
C ASP A 407 6.14 -20.34 -20.85
N VAL A 408 5.79 -21.21 -19.90
CA VAL A 408 6.41 -22.54 -19.76
C VAL A 408 6.14 -23.40 -20.99
N GLN A 409 4.96 -23.23 -21.61
CA GLN A 409 4.58 -23.99 -22.80
C GLN A 409 5.51 -23.66 -23.98
N SER A 410 5.66 -22.38 -24.33
CA SER A 410 6.55 -21.99 -25.43
C SER A 410 8.01 -22.32 -25.13
N ALA A 411 8.44 -22.14 -23.88
CA ALA A 411 9.79 -22.51 -23.46
C ALA A 411 10.08 -24.01 -23.64
N TYR A 412 9.12 -24.87 -23.26
CA TYR A 412 9.24 -26.32 -23.44
C TYR A 412 9.28 -26.72 -24.93
N LEU A 413 8.46 -26.06 -25.76
CA LEU A 413 8.38 -26.31 -27.20
C LEU A 413 9.53 -25.67 -28.01
N GLY A 414 10.44 -24.94 -27.36
CA GLY A 414 11.50 -24.20 -28.06
C GLY A 414 10.98 -23.06 -28.94
N CYS A 415 9.80 -22.53 -28.64
CA CYS A 415 9.15 -21.45 -29.38
C CYS A 415 9.29 -20.10 -28.66
N PRO A 416 9.18 -18.96 -29.38
CA PRO A 416 9.13 -17.64 -28.75
C PRO A 416 7.96 -17.52 -27.76
N ALA A 417 8.22 -16.90 -26.61
CA ALA A 417 7.22 -16.73 -25.56
C ALA A 417 6.10 -15.76 -25.98
N ARG A 418 4.85 -16.10 -25.63
CA ARG A 418 3.67 -15.24 -25.80
C ARG A 418 3.44 -14.39 -24.56
N GLU A 419 4.38 -13.49 -24.28
CA GLU A 419 4.44 -12.73 -23.02
C GLU A 419 3.19 -11.88 -22.75
N SER A 420 2.60 -11.27 -23.79
CA SER A 420 1.38 -10.46 -23.66
C SER A 420 0.20 -11.27 -23.11
N ILE A 421 0.02 -12.51 -23.55
CA ILE A 421 -1.06 -13.39 -23.07
C ILE A 421 -0.81 -13.75 -21.61
N ILE A 422 0.41 -14.17 -21.27
CA ILE A 422 0.77 -14.55 -19.90
C ILE A 422 0.63 -13.36 -18.95
N GLN A 423 1.00 -12.17 -19.39
CA GLN A 423 0.82 -10.94 -18.61
C GLN A 423 -0.66 -10.66 -18.37
N VAL A 424 -1.50 -10.69 -19.41
CA VAL A 424 -2.96 -10.44 -19.29
C VAL A 424 -3.62 -11.44 -18.35
N VAL A 425 -3.36 -12.75 -18.51
CA VAL A 425 -3.90 -13.80 -17.63
C VAL A 425 -3.38 -13.68 -16.19
N GLY A 426 -2.19 -13.10 -16.03
CA GLY A 426 -1.56 -12.82 -14.74
C GLY A 426 -2.05 -11.56 -14.03
N ARG A 427 -2.90 -10.73 -14.66
CA ARG A 427 -3.43 -9.49 -14.07
C ARG A 427 -4.49 -9.76 -13.01
N PHE A 428 -4.57 -8.86 -12.03
CA PHE A 428 -5.65 -8.81 -11.05
C PHE A 428 -6.99 -8.41 -11.70
N SER A 429 -6.93 -7.62 -12.77
CA SER A 429 -8.11 -7.17 -13.54
C SER A 429 -8.67 -8.19 -14.53
N LEU A 430 -8.13 -9.41 -14.63
CA LEU A 430 -8.58 -10.41 -15.61
C LEU A 430 -10.10 -10.64 -15.58
N THR A 431 -10.67 -10.73 -14.38
CA THR A 431 -12.11 -10.99 -14.14
C THR A 431 -12.85 -9.74 -13.67
N ARG A 432 -12.29 -8.55 -13.90
CA ARG A 432 -12.92 -7.29 -13.49
C ARG A 432 -14.11 -7.00 -14.40
N ASP A 433 -15.29 -6.82 -13.80
CA ASP A 433 -16.47 -6.30 -14.49
C ASP A 433 -16.96 -4.98 -13.84
N PRO A 434 -16.82 -3.83 -14.52
CA PRO A 434 -17.30 -2.53 -14.02
C PRO A 434 -18.82 -2.44 -13.77
N ARG A 435 -19.62 -3.31 -14.40
CA ARG A 435 -21.08 -3.40 -14.25
C ARG A 435 -21.49 -4.18 -13.00
N ALA A 436 -20.54 -4.84 -12.33
CA ALA A 436 -20.83 -5.62 -11.15
C ALA A 436 -21.58 -4.81 -10.09
N PRO A 437 -22.61 -5.38 -9.44
CA PRO A 437 -23.43 -4.66 -8.48
C PRO A 437 -22.62 -4.05 -7.33
N LYS A 438 -22.98 -2.81 -6.99
CA LYS A 438 -22.29 -1.99 -5.98
C LYS A 438 -23.06 -1.92 -4.66
N GLU A 439 -24.39 -2.02 -4.71
CA GLU A 439 -25.29 -2.00 -3.56
C GLU A 439 -26.47 -2.97 -3.74
N LEU A 440 -27.13 -3.31 -2.63
CA LEU A 440 -28.43 -4.00 -2.64
C LEU A 440 -29.54 -3.09 -3.20
N SER A 441 -30.47 -3.70 -3.95
CA SER A 441 -31.74 -3.05 -4.33
C SER A 441 -32.58 -2.73 -3.10
N ASN A 442 -33.56 -1.83 -3.26
CA ASN A 442 -34.46 -1.47 -2.15
C ASN A 442 -35.30 -2.68 -1.72
N GLU A 443 -35.71 -3.50 -2.67
CA GLU A 443 -36.49 -4.72 -2.45
C GLU A 443 -35.70 -5.73 -1.60
N GLN A 444 -34.40 -5.91 -1.90
CA GLN A 444 -33.52 -6.76 -1.10
C GLN A 444 -33.26 -6.19 0.30
N LYS A 445 -33.08 -4.86 0.41
CA LYS A 445 -32.95 -4.18 1.70
C LYS A 445 -34.21 -4.40 2.55
N GLU A 446 -35.39 -4.26 1.97
CA GLU A 446 -36.66 -4.54 2.66
C GLU A 446 -36.82 -6.01 3.04
N ALA A 447 -36.38 -6.94 2.19
CA ALA A 447 -36.42 -8.37 2.51
C ALA A 447 -35.58 -8.69 3.76
N ILE A 448 -34.43 -8.03 3.94
CA ILE A 448 -33.61 -8.17 5.14
C ILE A 448 -34.35 -7.66 6.39
N GLU A 449 -35.06 -6.53 6.32
CA GLU A 449 -35.83 -6.02 7.46
C GLU A 449 -36.99 -6.97 7.86
N ARG A 450 -37.49 -7.77 6.91
CA ARG A 450 -38.56 -8.76 7.13
C ARG A 450 -38.03 -10.13 7.58
N ASP A 451 -36.73 -10.28 7.77
CA ASP A 451 -36.14 -11.54 8.23
C ASP A 451 -36.77 -12.00 9.57
N PRO A 452 -37.23 -13.26 9.69
CA PRO A 452 -37.91 -13.73 10.89
C PRO A 452 -37.08 -13.63 12.18
N GLN A 453 -35.77 -13.83 12.08
CA GLN A 453 -34.87 -13.76 13.24
C GLN A 453 -34.63 -12.31 13.65
N LEU A 454 -34.40 -11.42 12.69
CA LEU A 454 -34.27 -9.99 12.94
C LEU A 454 -35.56 -9.40 13.55
N MET A 455 -36.73 -9.78 13.02
CA MET A 455 -38.04 -9.36 13.56
C MET A 455 -38.23 -9.80 15.01
N LYS A 456 -37.91 -11.06 15.36
CA LYS A 456 -37.98 -11.56 16.74
C LYS A 456 -37.07 -10.77 17.69
N LEU A 457 -35.85 -10.43 17.25
CA LEU A 457 -34.92 -9.63 18.06
C LEU A 457 -35.47 -8.21 18.27
N CYS A 458 -36.00 -7.58 17.22
CA CYS A 458 -36.64 -6.26 17.28
C CYS A 458 -37.88 -6.27 18.20
N ASP A 459 -38.70 -7.31 18.15
CA ASP A 459 -39.88 -7.47 19.04
C ASP A 459 -39.49 -7.62 20.51
N ARG A 460 -38.44 -8.40 20.78
CA ARG A 460 -37.86 -8.51 22.12
C ARG A 460 -37.32 -7.17 22.59
N GLN A 461 -36.64 -6.42 21.72
CA GLN A 461 -36.11 -5.09 22.07
C GLN A 461 -37.23 -4.10 22.37
N ARG A 462 -38.32 -4.10 21.59
CA ARG A 462 -39.53 -3.29 21.85
C ARG A 462 -40.18 -3.67 23.17
N SER A 463 -40.26 -4.95 23.50
CA SER A 463 -40.83 -5.43 24.76
C SER A 463 -39.98 -5.01 25.97
N LEU A 464 -38.66 -5.11 25.83
CA LEU A 464 -37.71 -4.67 26.85
C LEU A 464 -37.72 -3.15 27.03
N HIS A 465 -37.86 -2.38 25.96
CA HIS A 465 -38.07 -0.93 26.01
C HIS A 465 -39.28 -0.56 26.86
N LYS A 466 -40.45 -1.19 26.59
CA LYS A 466 -41.68 -0.97 27.37
C LYS A 466 -41.50 -1.35 28.84
N LEU A 467 -40.77 -2.43 29.14
CA LEU A 467 -40.48 -2.83 30.51
C LEU A 467 -39.60 -1.79 31.23
N ILE A 468 -38.59 -1.26 30.53
CA ILE A 468 -37.70 -0.21 31.05
C ILE A 468 -38.48 1.08 31.30
N GLU A 469 -39.34 1.51 30.37
CA GLU A 469 -40.20 2.68 30.56
C GLU A 469 -41.13 2.52 31.76
N ARG A 470 -41.72 1.34 31.96
CA ARG A 470 -42.57 1.07 33.13
C ARG A 470 -41.81 1.12 34.45
N LYS A 471 -40.58 0.62 34.50
CA LYS A 471 -39.79 0.52 35.75
C LYS A 471 -39.00 1.80 36.08
N TYR A 472 -38.48 2.49 35.07
CA TYR A 472 -37.54 3.59 35.25
C TYR A 472 -37.98 4.90 34.56
N GLY A 473 -39.10 4.88 33.84
CA GLY A 473 -39.63 6.02 33.09
C GLY A 473 -38.95 6.27 31.74
N SER A 474 -37.67 5.91 31.58
CA SER A 474 -36.97 6.00 30.28
C SER A 474 -35.74 5.10 30.22
N VAL A 475 -35.26 4.82 29.00
CA VAL A 475 -34.01 4.07 28.77
C VAL A 475 -32.81 4.78 29.40
N LEU A 476 -32.74 6.11 29.34
CA LEU A 476 -31.65 6.87 29.93
C LEU A 476 -31.60 6.72 31.46
N LYS A 477 -32.77 6.71 32.13
CA LYS A 477 -32.88 6.55 33.59
C LYS A 477 -32.55 5.12 34.05
N SER A 478 -32.59 4.14 33.17
CA SER A 478 -32.22 2.75 33.48
C SER A 478 -30.72 2.47 33.43
N LYS A 479 -29.88 3.47 33.09
CA LYS A 479 -28.43 3.30 32.93
C LYS A 479 -27.79 2.71 34.20
N GLY A 480 -26.99 1.66 34.02
CA GLY A 480 -26.35 0.91 35.12
C GLY A 480 -27.15 -0.30 35.63
N THR A 481 -28.39 -0.49 35.21
CA THR A 481 -29.20 -1.66 35.57
C THR A 481 -28.90 -2.88 34.68
N ALA A 482 -29.31 -4.07 35.12
CA ALA A 482 -29.24 -5.29 34.31
C ALA A 482 -30.11 -5.17 33.03
N LEU A 483 -31.29 -4.57 33.14
CA LEU A 483 -32.20 -4.38 32.00
C LEU A 483 -31.61 -3.45 30.92
N HIS A 484 -30.87 -2.42 31.32
CA HIS A 484 -30.18 -1.54 30.38
C HIS A 484 -29.03 -2.24 29.65
N ARG A 485 -28.30 -3.12 30.35
CA ARG A 485 -27.26 -3.97 29.73
C ARG A 485 -27.88 -4.90 28.70
N GLU A 486 -28.93 -5.64 29.08
CA GLU A 486 -29.65 -6.53 28.16
C GLU A 486 -30.20 -5.77 26.95
N TYR A 487 -30.73 -4.55 27.13
CA TYR A 487 -31.22 -3.72 26.04
C TYR A 487 -30.12 -3.29 25.08
N THR A 488 -28.95 -2.93 25.61
CA THR A 488 -27.79 -2.52 24.84
C THR A 488 -27.21 -3.70 24.05
N GLU A 489 -27.01 -4.85 24.72
CA GLU A 489 -26.53 -6.09 24.13
C GLU A 489 -27.47 -6.60 23.02
N LEU A 490 -28.79 -6.53 23.25
CA LEU A 490 -29.77 -6.88 22.23
C LEU A 490 -29.71 -5.91 21.04
N GLY A 491 -29.49 -4.62 21.28
CA GLY A 491 -29.27 -3.64 20.22
C GLY A 491 -27.99 -3.88 19.41
N ASP A 492 -26.90 -4.29 20.07
CA ASP A 492 -25.68 -4.74 19.40
C ASP A 492 -25.92 -5.99 18.56
N THR A 493 -26.68 -6.96 19.10
CA THR A 493 -27.05 -8.20 18.40
C THR A 493 -27.87 -7.90 17.15
N ILE A 494 -28.87 -7.03 17.22
CA ILE A 494 -29.69 -6.60 16.07
C ILE A 494 -28.81 -5.96 14.98
N ARG A 495 -27.86 -5.09 15.36
CA ARG A 495 -26.93 -4.47 14.40
C ARG A 495 -26.03 -5.51 13.73
N ALA A 496 -25.50 -6.44 14.50
CA ALA A 496 -24.63 -7.51 14.00
C ALA A 496 -25.38 -8.45 13.04
N GLU A 497 -26.61 -8.81 13.40
CA GLU A 497 -27.47 -9.66 12.58
C GLU A 497 -27.81 -9.00 11.24
N LYS A 498 -28.29 -7.74 11.29
CA LYS A 498 -28.60 -6.95 10.11
C LYS A 498 -27.39 -6.80 9.18
N GLN A 499 -26.21 -6.56 9.74
CA GLN A 499 -24.97 -6.46 8.97
C GLN A 499 -24.57 -7.80 8.34
N THR A 500 -24.86 -8.92 9.00
CA THR A 500 -24.60 -10.27 8.49
C THR A 500 -25.54 -10.60 7.33
N LEU A 501 -26.84 -10.44 7.52
CA LEU A 501 -27.84 -10.64 6.45
C LEU A 501 -27.56 -9.75 5.23
N HIS A 502 -27.22 -8.47 5.46
CA HIS A 502 -26.84 -7.57 4.36
C HIS A 502 -25.58 -8.04 3.64
N ARG A 503 -24.56 -8.54 4.35
CA ARG A 503 -23.34 -9.04 3.73
C ARG A 503 -23.62 -10.27 2.88
N GLU A 504 -24.38 -11.23 3.42
CA GLU A 504 -24.74 -12.48 2.74
C GLU A 504 -25.56 -12.22 1.49
N ALA A 505 -26.65 -11.44 1.59
CA ALA A 505 -27.47 -11.07 0.44
C ALA A 505 -26.66 -10.35 -0.65
N PHE A 506 -25.70 -9.51 -0.25
CA PHE A 506 -24.85 -8.78 -1.19
C PHE A 506 -23.81 -9.69 -1.87
N GLU A 507 -23.19 -10.61 -1.12
CA GLU A 507 -22.27 -11.60 -1.68
C GLU A 507 -22.99 -12.55 -2.63
N GLU A 508 -24.18 -13.03 -2.26
CA GLU A 508 -25.02 -13.86 -3.12
C GLU A 508 -25.42 -13.15 -4.42
N MET A 509 -25.85 -11.89 -4.34
CA MET A 509 -26.19 -11.11 -5.53
C MET A 509 -25.01 -10.99 -6.49
N ARG A 510 -23.80 -10.73 -5.97
CA ARG A 510 -22.60 -10.65 -6.81
C ARG A 510 -22.19 -11.99 -7.40
N GLN A 511 -22.32 -13.09 -6.64
CA GLN A 511 -22.08 -14.43 -7.17
C GLN A 511 -23.05 -14.77 -8.30
N ARG A 512 -24.34 -14.48 -8.14
CA ARG A 512 -25.36 -14.67 -9.18
C ARG A 512 -25.08 -13.82 -10.42
N PHE A 513 -24.61 -12.58 -10.24
CA PHE A 513 -24.20 -11.72 -11.36
C PHE A 513 -23.05 -12.35 -12.16
N SER A 514 -22.00 -12.82 -11.48
CA SER A 514 -20.85 -13.46 -12.13
C SER A 514 -21.24 -14.71 -12.93
N ILE A 515 -22.23 -15.49 -12.49
CA ILE A 515 -22.70 -16.69 -13.20
C ILE A 515 -23.57 -16.32 -14.43
N ASN A 516 -24.47 -15.34 -14.29
CA ASN A 516 -25.47 -15.04 -15.32
C ASN A 516 -24.92 -14.24 -16.52
N GLU A 517 -23.81 -13.53 -16.38
CA GLU A 517 -23.19 -12.77 -17.48
C GLU A 517 -22.28 -13.61 -18.39
N GLU A 518 -22.03 -14.89 -18.11
CA GLU A 518 -21.28 -15.79 -19.01
C GLU A 518 -21.94 -15.97 -20.40
N LEU A 519 -23.09 -15.35 -20.68
CA LEU A 519 -23.88 -15.50 -21.91
C LEU A 519 -24.40 -14.20 -22.56
N LYS A 520 -23.90 -13.01 -22.19
CA LYS A 520 -24.31 -11.75 -22.86
C LYS A 520 -23.12 -10.91 -23.28
N THR A 521 -22.81 -10.97 -24.58
CA THR A 521 -21.94 -9.99 -25.26
C THR A 521 -22.74 -8.81 -25.77
N ASP A 522 -22.08 -7.66 -25.77
CA ASP A 522 -22.46 -6.35 -26.29
C ASP A 522 -23.37 -5.50 -25.41
N ASP A 523 -22.74 -4.60 -24.66
CA ASP A 523 -23.04 -3.17 -24.76
C ASP A 523 -21.73 -2.39 -24.58
N GLU A 524 -21.26 -1.75 -25.66
CA GLU A 524 -20.18 -0.77 -25.62
C GLU A 524 -20.69 0.51 -24.94
N ASP A 525 -20.70 0.52 -23.61
CA ASP A 525 -20.98 1.74 -22.86
C ASP A 525 -19.80 2.70 -22.99
N LYS A 526 -19.95 3.67 -23.90
CA LYS A 526 -19.17 4.93 -23.85
C LYS A 526 -19.37 5.54 -22.46
N ILE A 527 -18.32 5.57 -21.65
CA ILE A 527 -18.32 6.23 -20.34
C ILE A 527 -18.65 7.72 -20.56
N GLN A 528 -19.91 8.09 -20.39
CA GLN A 528 -20.32 9.49 -20.30
C GLN A 528 -20.14 9.96 -18.86
N PHE A 529 -19.13 10.79 -18.64
CA PHE A 529 -18.95 11.43 -17.34
C PHE A 529 -20.10 12.40 -17.09
N VAL A 530 -20.94 12.09 -16.10
CA VAL A 530 -22.02 12.99 -15.64
C VAL A 530 -21.46 14.30 -15.05
N PHE A 531 -20.20 14.30 -14.58
CA PHE A 531 -19.55 15.45 -13.94
C PHE A 531 -18.34 15.96 -14.74
N LYS A 532 -18.33 17.27 -15.06
CA LYS A 532 -17.27 17.93 -15.85
C LYS A 532 -15.90 17.88 -15.17
N GLU A 533 -15.87 17.94 -13.84
CA GLU A 533 -14.65 17.90 -13.03
C GLU A 533 -13.95 16.55 -13.16
N ARG A 534 -14.72 15.45 -13.25
CA ARG A 534 -14.18 14.09 -13.43
C ARG A 534 -13.61 13.89 -14.83
N ALA A 535 -14.28 14.42 -15.86
CA ALA A 535 -13.73 14.44 -17.20
C ALA A 535 -12.40 15.22 -17.26
N ARG A 536 -12.28 16.34 -16.52
CA ARG A 536 -11.02 17.08 -16.39
C ARG A 536 -9.95 16.28 -15.65
N LEU A 537 -10.30 15.58 -14.57
CA LEU A 537 -9.34 14.73 -13.86
C LEU A 537 -8.82 13.62 -14.78
N ASP A 538 -9.70 12.98 -15.55
CA ASP A 538 -9.32 11.94 -16.51
C ASP A 538 -8.31 12.45 -17.56
N GLN A 539 -8.69 13.51 -18.27
CA GLN A 539 -7.86 14.14 -19.31
C GLN A 539 -6.47 14.56 -18.81
N ASN A 540 -6.40 15.00 -17.56
CA ASN A 540 -5.22 15.64 -17.03
C ASN A 540 -4.32 14.68 -16.22
N LEU A 541 -4.90 13.71 -15.51
CA LEU A 541 -4.16 12.72 -14.73
C LEU A 541 -3.69 11.53 -15.57
N PHE A 542 -4.50 11.11 -16.56
CA PHE A 542 -4.31 9.90 -17.35
C PHE A 542 -4.01 10.20 -18.82
N ARG A 543 -3.26 11.26 -19.11
CA ARG A 543 -2.73 11.53 -20.46
C ARG A 543 -2.15 10.25 -21.03
N ALA A 544 -2.49 9.94 -22.29
CA ALA A 544 -2.11 8.69 -22.93
C ALA A 544 -0.61 8.41 -22.70
N CYS A 545 -0.33 7.39 -21.89
CA CYS A 545 1.01 6.91 -21.65
C CYS A 545 1.64 6.57 -23.02
N GLN A 546 2.49 7.45 -23.55
CA GLN A 546 3.50 7.02 -24.50
C GLN A 546 4.58 6.30 -23.69
N ILE A 547 4.26 5.09 -23.21
CA ILE A 547 5.32 4.14 -22.91
C ILE A 547 6.02 3.95 -24.26
N VAL A 548 7.28 4.37 -24.32
CA VAL A 548 8.14 4.16 -25.49
C VAL A 548 8.27 2.64 -25.65
N GLU A 549 7.41 2.06 -26.49
CA GLU A 549 7.57 0.68 -26.92
C GLU A 549 8.82 0.59 -27.80
N PRO A 550 9.73 -0.37 -27.56
CA PRO A 550 10.68 -0.74 -28.58
C PRO A 550 9.90 -1.13 -29.84
N LYS A 551 10.27 -0.56 -30.98
CA LYS A 551 9.61 -0.78 -32.27
C LYS A 551 9.56 -2.27 -32.63
N THR A 552 8.51 -2.96 -32.22
CA THR A 552 7.92 -4.15 -32.83
C THR A 552 6.76 -4.61 -31.95
N SER A 553 5.57 -4.74 -32.57
CA SER A 553 4.33 -5.34 -32.03
C SER A 553 3.26 -4.38 -31.46
N THR A 554 2.39 -3.93 -32.38
CA THR A 554 0.93 -3.79 -32.24
C THR A 554 0.38 -2.70 -31.30
N ARG A 555 0.07 -1.54 -31.91
CA ARG A 555 -0.81 -0.47 -31.41
C ARG A 555 -2.13 -1.03 -30.85
N PHE A 556 -2.43 -0.73 -29.59
CA PHE A 556 -3.82 -0.50 -29.15
C PHE A 556 -4.13 0.98 -29.31
N THR A 557 -4.61 1.35 -30.49
CA THR A 557 -5.39 2.58 -30.67
C THR A 557 -6.83 2.27 -30.33
N PHE A 558 -7.47 3.08 -29.47
CA PHE A 558 -8.93 3.22 -29.49
C PHE A 558 -9.29 3.73 -30.90
N ALA A 559 -9.75 2.82 -31.76
CA ALA A 559 -10.05 3.10 -33.15
C ALA A 559 -11.56 3.32 -33.31
N GLU A 560 -11.93 4.53 -33.70
CA GLU A 560 -13.19 4.80 -34.40
C GLU A 560 -13.20 4.01 -35.71
N CYS A 561 -14.15 3.10 -35.87
CA CYS A 561 -14.38 2.43 -37.14
C CYS A 561 -15.31 3.31 -38.00
N LYS A 562 -14.76 3.94 -39.04
CA LYS A 562 -15.53 4.28 -40.25
C LYS A 562 -15.10 3.36 -41.37
N GLN A 563 -16.11 2.82 -42.04
CA GLN A 563 -16.04 1.77 -43.03
C GLN A 563 -15.08 2.03 -44.21
N SER A 564 -14.60 0.89 -44.69
CA SER A 564 -13.70 0.61 -45.81
C SER A 564 -13.96 1.37 -47.11
N ARG A 565 -12.86 1.74 -47.79
CA ARG A 565 -12.66 1.50 -49.23
C ARG A 565 -11.18 1.38 -49.58
N ILE A 566 -10.95 0.49 -50.54
CA ILE A 566 -9.71 -0.10 -51.03
C ILE A 566 -8.83 0.92 -51.78
N GLY A 567 -7.50 0.80 -51.66
CA GLY A 567 -6.54 1.45 -52.58
C GLY A 567 -5.07 1.35 -52.12
N PHE A 568 -4.27 0.57 -52.84
CA PHE A 568 -2.80 0.51 -52.73
C PHE A 568 -2.15 1.86 -53.13
N HIS A 569 -1.14 2.33 -52.39
CA HIS A 569 0.19 2.77 -52.89
C HIS A 569 1.07 3.48 -51.84
N SER A 570 2.35 3.09 -51.85
CA SER A 570 3.59 3.88 -51.67
C SER A 570 3.94 4.57 -50.33
N ALA A 571 5.22 4.40 -49.99
CA ALA A 571 5.96 4.98 -48.88
C ALA A 571 6.12 6.51 -48.96
N ALA A 572 6.17 7.18 -47.80
CA ALA A 572 6.93 8.41 -47.59
C ALA A 572 7.22 8.64 -46.09
N TYR A 573 8.49 8.92 -45.80
CA TYR A 573 9.06 9.40 -44.55
C TYR A 573 8.50 10.80 -44.20
N ALA A 574 8.16 11.05 -42.93
CA ALA A 574 8.02 12.41 -42.42
C ALA A 574 8.55 12.51 -40.98
N ARG A 575 9.64 13.28 -40.84
CA ARG A 575 10.17 13.81 -39.59
C ARG A 575 9.14 14.79 -39.02
N GLY A 576 8.75 14.61 -37.76
CA GLY A 576 7.89 15.52 -37.02
C GLY A 576 8.58 15.97 -35.74
N SER A 577 9.29 17.10 -35.84
CA SER A 577 9.66 17.97 -34.73
C SER A 577 8.39 18.58 -34.12
N ALA A 578 8.20 18.44 -32.81
CA ALA A 578 7.28 19.25 -32.00
C ALA A 578 8.04 19.67 -30.75
N SER A 579 8.75 20.82 -30.80
CA SER A 579 8.24 22.14 -30.37
C SER A 579 7.64 22.10 -28.97
N GLY A 580 8.42 22.58 -28.00
CA GLY A 580 7.99 22.79 -26.63
C GLY A 580 6.88 23.83 -26.56
N GLU A 581 5.68 23.37 -26.23
CA GLU A 581 4.64 24.22 -25.67
C GLU A 581 4.64 24.04 -24.14
N SER A 582 4.60 25.17 -23.43
CA SER A 582 4.74 25.27 -21.99
C SER A 582 3.65 24.48 -21.24
N HIS A 583 4.04 23.36 -20.64
CA HIS A 583 3.18 22.44 -19.88
C HIS A 583 2.71 22.94 -18.49
N LEU A 584 3.00 24.18 -18.11
CA LEU A 584 2.58 24.77 -16.83
C LEU A 584 1.05 24.82 -16.60
N PRO A 585 0.19 25.17 -17.58
CA PRO A 585 -1.24 25.42 -17.31
C PRO A 585 -2.04 24.18 -16.90
N THR A 586 -1.64 22.98 -17.35
CA THR A 586 -2.38 21.75 -17.08
C THR A 586 -2.02 21.14 -15.72
N LEU A 587 -0.73 21.12 -15.36
CA LEU A 587 -0.30 20.65 -14.04
C LEU A 587 -0.84 21.56 -12.92
N GLU A 588 -0.88 22.86 -13.19
CA GLU A 588 -1.48 23.92 -12.37
C GLU A 588 -2.96 23.65 -12.06
N LEU A 589 -3.78 23.38 -13.07
CA LEU A 589 -5.22 23.14 -12.88
C LEU A 589 -5.48 21.89 -12.02
N ILE A 590 -4.75 20.80 -12.25
CA ILE A 590 -4.91 19.55 -11.50
C ILE A 590 -4.50 19.74 -10.05
N LEU A 591 -3.37 20.38 -9.81
CA LEU A 591 -2.86 20.53 -8.46
C LEU A 591 -3.66 21.56 -7.66
N ARG A 592 -4.25 22.56 -8.32
CA ARG A 592 -5.29 23.42 -7.73
C ARG A 592 -6.57 22.66 -7.43
N LEU A 593 -7.02 21.75 -8.30
CA LEU A 593 -8.17 20.87 -8.01
C LEU A 593 -7.87 19.96 -6.81
N MET A 594 -6.71 19.30 -6.77
CA MET A 594 -6.30 18.48 -5.64
C MET A 594 -6.19 19.27 -4.33
N ALA A 595 -5.59 20.47 -4.37
CA ALA A 595 -5.47 21.34 -3.20
C ALA A 595 -6.81 21.95 -2.76
N SER A 596 -7.71 22.29 -3.69
CA SER A 596 -9.04 22.81 -3.39
C SER A 596 -9.94 21.76 -2.73
N LEU A 597 -9.89 20.51 -3.22
CA LEU A 597 -10.59 19.38 -2.60
C LEU A 597 -10.16 19.21 -1.14
N THR A 598 -8.88 19.36 -0.81
CA THR A 598 -8.42 19.21 0.58
C THR A 598 -8.91 20.29 1.56
N ARG A 599 -9.46 21.42 1.07
CA ARG A 599 -9.73 22.63 1.86
C ARG A 599 -11.22 22.98 2.02
N THR A 600 -12.16 22.26 1.40
CA THR A 600 -13.58 22.64 1.41
C THR A 600 -14.49 21.56 2.04
N PRO A 601 -15.31 21.90 3.06
CA PRO A 601 -16.48 21.12 3.42
C PRO A 601 -17.63 21.51 2.50
N PHE A 602 -17.97 20.70 1.50
CA PHE A 602 -19.23 20.89 0.77
C PHE A 602 -20.39 20.38 1.65
N PRO A 603 -21.49 21.15 1.80
CA PRO A 603 -22.61 20.77 2.64
C PRO A 603 -23.26 19.49 2.09
N SER A 604 -23.43 18.52 2.99
CA SER A 604 -24.31 17.37 2.80
C SER A 604 -25.75 17.87 2.64
N HIS A 605 -26.19 18.06 1.39
CA HIS A 605 -27.54 17.93 0.87
C HIS A 605 -27.64 18.72 -0.44
N VAL A 606 -27.58 18.02 -1.58
CA VAL A 606 -28.10 18.55 -2.85
C VAL A 606 -29.30 17.69 -3.20
N GLN A 607 -30.49 18.25 -2.98
CA GLN A 607 -31.72 17.74 -3.56
C GLN A 607 -31.59 17.76 -5.09
N VAL A 608 -31.85 16.63 -5.72
CA VAL A 608 -31.98 16.51 -7.18
C VAL A 608 -33.22 17.30 -7.60
N PRO A 609 -33.14 18.35 -8.42
CA PRO A 609 -34.32 18.93 -9.04
C PRO A 609 -34.77 17.97 -10.15
N SER A 610 -36.03 17.56 -10.10
CA SER A 610 -36.71 16.88 -11.19
C SER A 610 -36.71 17.77 -12.44
N VAL A 611 -36.07 17.33 -13.52
CA VAL A 611 -36.13 18.03 -14.80
C VAL A 611 -37.31 17.49 -15.59
N SER A 612 -38.32 18.34 -15.75
CA SER A 612 -39.41 18.16 -16.70
C SER A 612 -39.21 19.08 -17.90
N SER A 613 -39.35 18.50 -19.09
CA SER A 613 -39.65 19.09 -20.41
C SER A 613 -38.49 19.60 -21.30
N VAL A 614 -38.73 19.36 -22.58
CA VAL A 614 -37.88 19.46 -23.79
C VAL A 614 -38.38 20.62 -24.66
N SER A 615 -37.48 21.36 -25.32
CA SER A 615 -37.59 22.17 -26.58
C SER A 615 -36.57 23.34 -26.52
N GLU A 616 -35.89 23.88 -27.53
CA GLU A 616 -35.81 23.73 -28.99
C GLU A 616 -34.54 24.50 -29.51
N ILE A 617 -33.89 23.97 -30.55
CA ILE A 617 -33.39 24.60 -31.80
C ILE A 617 -32.38 25.79 -31.80
N ALA A 618 -31.18 25.47 -32.32
CA ALA A 618 -30.32 26.09 -33.35
C ALA A 618 -30.26 27.62 -33.63
N SER A 619 -29.04 28.14 -33.85
CA SER A 619 -28.65 28.80 -35.12
C SER A 619 -27.13 29.05 -35.23
N CYS A 620 -26.64 28.95 -36.46
CA CYS A 620 -25.26 29.12 -36.93
C CYS A 620 -24.75 30.56 -36.85
N HIS A 621 -23.42 30.79 -36.95
CA HIS A 621 -22.78 31.65 -37.99
C HIS A 621 -21.25 31.71 -37.83
N THR A 622 -20.53 31.52 -38.94
CA THR A 622 -19.14 31.94 -39.21
C THR A 622 -19.17 33.07 -40.25
N PRO A 623 -18.20 34.01 -40.24
CA PRO A 623 -17.28 34.17 -41.41
C PRO A 623 -15.84 34.56 -40.98
N ARG A 624 -14.71 34.19 -41.63
CA ARG A 624 -14.14 34.30 -43.01
C ARG A 624 -13.25 35.55 -43.23
N GLU A 625 -12.01 35.35 -43.73
CA GLU A 625 -11.16 36.18 -44.66
C GLU A 625 -9.63 35.95 -44.40
N TYR A 626 -8.80 35.34 -45.30
CA TYR A 626 -8.11 35.79 -46.56
C TYR A 626 -7.11 36.96 -46.35
N THR A 627 -5.79 36.93 -46.62
CA THR A 627 -5.02 36.70 -47.89
C THR A 627 -3.46 36.73 -47.64
N PRO A 628 -2.58 36.44 -48.63
CA PRO A 628 -1.19 35.94 -48.48
C PRO A 628 -0.05 36.89 -48.94
N PHE A 629 1.23 36.49 -48.78
CA PHE A 629 2.38 37.06 -49.50
C PHE A 629 3.49 36.04 -49.85
N HIS A 630 4.08 36.24 -51.04
CA HIS A 630 5.09 35.45 -51.77
C HIS A 630 6.55 35.66 -51.31
N GLY A 631 7.44 34.70 -51.65
CA GLY A 631 8.88 34.96 -51.87
C GLY A 631 9.83 33.74 -51.72
N PRO A 632 10.57 33.29 -52.75
CA PRO A 632 11.35 32.04 -52.76
C PRO A 632 12.89 32.26 -52.74
N THR A 633 13.69 31.25 -52.33
CA THR A 633 15.13 31.07 -52.70
C THR A 633 15.65 29.73 -52.13
N THR A 634 15.85 28.71 -52.98
CA THR A 634 17.12 28.17 -53.57
C THR A 634 17.88 27.14 -52.74
N PHE A 635 18.40 26.14 -53.45
CA PHE A 635 18.93 24.84 -53.05
C PHE A 635 20.34 24.69 -53.60
N GLU A 636 21.35 24.41 -52.78
CA GLU A 636 22.75 23.98 -53.08
C GLU A 636 23.56 24.21 -51.77
N ASP A 637 24.50 23.39 -51.28
CA ASP A 637 25.21 22.27 -51.85
C ASP A 637 26.00 21.52 -50.72
N MET A 638 26.52 20.35 -51.09
CA MET A 638 27.77 19.72 -50.62
C MET A 638 27.91 18.90 -49.32
N SER A 639 28.27 17.65 -49.60
CA SER A 639 28.81 16.54 -48.81
C SER A 639 30.33 16.65 -48.53
N LYS A 640 30.83 15.73 -47.66
CA LYS A 640 32.22 15.32 -47.27
C LYS A 640 32.62 15.86 -45.88
N VAL A 641 33.06 15.05 -44.90
CA VAL A 641 34.18 14.08 -44.80
C VAL A 641 33.87 13.11 -43.63
N ALA A 642 33.83 11.77 -43.79
CA ALA A 642 34.88 10.75 -43.53
C ALA A 642 35.46 10.75 -42.07
N THR A 643 35.74 9.68 -41.32
CA THR A 643 36.04 8.25 -41.58
C THR A 643 36.09 7.48 -40.24
N SER A 644 35.95 6.15 -40.29
CA SER A 644 36.42 5.10 -39.33
C SER A 644 35.44 4.69 -38.21
N ALA A 645 35.09 3.42 -37.96
CA ALA A 645 35.63 2.13 -38.39
C ALA A 645 34.55 1.03 -38.40
N ILE A 646 34.63 0.17 -39.41
CA ILE A 646 34.02 -1.16 -39.47
C ILE A 646 34.86 -2.10 -38.61
N LEU A 647 34.36 -2.52 -37.44
CA LEU A 647 34.75 -3.79 -36.83
C LEU A 647 33.78 -4.27 -35.71
N THR A 648 32.47 -4.18 -35.93
CA THR A 648 31.50 -4.86 -35.03
C THR A 648 30.27 -5.37 -35.79
N LEU A 649 30.50 -5.98 -36.96
CA LEU A 649 29.47 -6.68 -37.75
C LEU A 649 29.74 -8.21 -37.80
N MET A 650 30.36 -8.76 -36.75
CA MET A 650 30.48 -10.21 -36.52
C MET A 650 30.35 -10.59 -35.03
N LEU A 651 29.36 -10.03 -34.32
CA LEU A 651 28.97 -10.47 -32.97
C LEU A 651 27.45 -10.66 -32.81
N CYS A 652 26.75 -10.90 -33.91
CA CYS A 652 25.33 -11.30 -33.92
C CYS A 652 25.09 -12.39 -34.97
N SER A 653 25.68 -13.56 -34.75
CA SER A 653 25.24 -14.83 -35.34
C SER A 653 25.64 -15.95 -34.39
N GLY A 654 24.87 -16.07 -33.30
CA GLY A 654 24.97 -17.14 -32.34
C GLY A 654 24.63 -18.49 -32.97
N VAL A 655 25.64 -19.16 -33.50
CA VAL A 655 25.65 -20.59 -33.79
C VAL A 655 27.03 -21.10 -33.43
N LEU A 656 27.21 -21.64 -32.22
CA LEU A 656 28.18 -22.70 -31.97
C LEU A 656 27.77 -23.54 -30.74
N THR A 657 27.72 -24.82 -31.05
CA THR A 657 27.19 -26.02 -30.39
C THR A 657 27.80 -26.42 -29.04
N ARG A 658 27.02 -27.23 -28.32
CA ARG A 658 27.18 -27.97 -27.04
C ARG A 658 28.53 -28.64 -26.68
N HIS A 659 29.65 -28.37 -27.35
CA HIS A 659 30.95 -29.01 -27.05
C HIS A 659 31.96 -28.13 -26.31
N ALA A 660 31.67 -26.85 -26.04
CA ALA A 660 32.55 -25.95 -25.26
C ALA A 660 32.21 -25.87 -23.76
N GLN A 661 31.09 -26.46 -23.31
CA GLN A 661 30.69 -26.49 -21.89
C GLN A 661 31.24 -27.70 -21.11
N MET A 662 31.77 -28.74 -21.80
CA MET A 662 32.34 -29.93 -21.11
C MET A 662 33.81 -29.79 -20.70
N CYS A 663 34.55 -28.77 -21.17
CA CYS A 663 35.96 -28.59 -20.80
C CYS A 663 36.23 -27.60 -19.66
N TRP A 664 35.19 -27.06 -19.01
CA TRP A 664 35.35 -26.18 -17.84
C TRP A 664 34.84 -26.81 -16.53
N MET A 665 34.19 -27.98 -16.59
CA MET A 665 33.69 -28.74 -15.43
C MET A 665 34.68 -29.79 -14.91
N THR A 666 35.78 -30.06 -15.63
CA THR A 666 36.79 -31.07 -15.26
C THR A 666 38.03 -30.53 -14.54
N LEU A 667 38.06 -29.24 -14.16
CA LEU A 667 39.17 -28.65 -13.39
C LEU A 667 38.80 -28.08 -12.01
N LYS A 668 37.66 -28.48 -11.44
CA LYS A 668 37.23 -28.11 -10.07
C LYS A 668 36.83 -29.26 -9.16
N ILE A 669 37.13 -30.50 -9.57
CA ILE A 669 37.05 -31.70 -8.72
C ILE A 669 38.47 -32.20 -8.48
N SER A 670 39.23 -31.44 -7.70
CA SER A 670 40.49 -31.84 -7.09
C SER A 670 40.98 -30.66 -6.25
N ARG A 671 41.14 -30.90 -4.94
CA ARG A 671 41.49 -29.96 -3.85
C ARG A 671 40.31 -29.38 -3.06
N GLY A 672 39.65 -30.27 -2.32
CA GLY A 672 39.16 -29.95 -0.99
C GLY A 672 40.08 -30.57 0.05
N THR A 673 40.62 -29.76 0.97
CA THR A 673 40.88 -30.14 2.38
C THR A 673 41.36 -28.93 3.18
N ARG A 674 40.61 -28.65 4.26
CA ARG A 674 41.01 -28.11 5.59
C ARG A 674 42.02 -26.94 5.64
N PHE A 675 41.66 -25.82 6.28
CA PHE A 675 42.05 -25.52 7.67
C PHE A 675 41.55 -24.13 8.12
N TRP A 676 41.35 -24.02 9.43
CA TRP A 676 41.08 -22.81 10.20
C TRP A 676 42.05 -21.66 9.91
N SER A 677 41.59 -20.41 10.06
CA SER A 677 42.48 -19.32 10.48
C SER A 677 41.73 -18.23 11.25
N THR A 678 42.13 -18.18 12.52
CA THR A 678 42.03 -17.12 13.51
C THR A 678 42.75 -15.86 13.03
N MET A 679 42.17 -14.69 13.32
CA MET A 679 42.80 -13.47 13.88
C MET A 679 44.30 -13.23 13.60
N TYR A 680 44.68 -12.14 12.90
CA TYR A 680 45.45 -10.99 13.45
C TYR A 680 45.86 -9.94 12.39
N MET A 681 45.90 -8.70 12.89
CA MET A 681 46.32 -7.37 12.44
C MET A 681 47.41 -7.12 11.35
N PHE A 682 47.39 -5.83 10.93
CA PHE A 682 48.40 -4.98 10.26
C PHE A 682 48.54 -5.20 8.74
N LYS A 683 48.41 -4.20 7.86
CA LYS A 683 48.74 -2.77 7.90
C LYS A 683 47.68 -1.92 7.18
#